data_AF-A0A4P7NF67-F1
#
_entry.id   AF-A0A4P7NF67-F1
#
_cell.length_a   1.000
_cell.length_b   1.000
_cell.length_c   1.000
_cell.angle_alpha   90.00
_cell.angle_beta   90.00
_cell.angle_gamma   90.00
#
_symmetry.space_group_name_H-M   'P 1'
#
loop_
_entity.id
_entity.type
_entity.pdbx_description
1 polymer ?
#
loop_
_entity_poly.entity_id
_entity_poly.type
_entity_poly.pdbx_seq_one_letter_code
_entity_poly.pdbx_strand_id
1 'polypeptide(L)'
;MRWCFAVGSRCNGSWTASSARGWRSGGGRRLLSHSSSTALGRTISAAPPQLRPGHRFLPLEKLPSPSPTPTLSYYYTTTTTLATSRFGSAVGFPCRKLYYKSRPGLISLNQRSFLSTTSKTANMATEVKWTAETVRKTFLNYFEERGHTVVPSSSVVPHSDPTLLFTNAGMNQFKPIFLGTIGKTDPMAGLKRAVDSQKCIRAGGKHNDLDDVGKDSYHHTFFEMLGNWSFGDYFKKEAISMSWELLTKVYGLDPARLYVTYFEGNPEMGLEPDLEAKNLWLENGVPEDHILPGNMKDNFWEMGDQGPCGPCSEIHYDKVGGRNAAHLVNMDDPLVVEVWNNVFIQFDRQQDKSLKSLPAKHVDTGMGFERLVSALQNKTSNYATDVFSPLFARIQEVTGAREYTDKYGKDDADGIDTAYRVVADHIRLMAFSIADGAVPNNDGRGYVVRRVLRRGVRYARKYFNAEIGGFFSQILPTLVEHMGEQFPELGQKQQDIKEILDEEEEAFARTLDRGEKQFEKYASMAIKAGENKLSGSDVWRLYDTFGFPEDLTKLMAEERGITIDEAEVSVAREKAREASKAVKESVQTFAKLDVHRISELENELKVTRTDSEAKYLKGDITSKVYLIYTGKDFLKSSKEIPPKTPLGLILDKTNFYAESGGQIADTGRIVIDGVAEFKVLDTQEFGGYVLHNGYLEYGELTAGDSVICEYDELRRQPIRNNHTGTHILNHSLREVLGDDINQKGSLVDNEKLRFDFSHKTGVTVPELKKIEDLSNAYIRQNCKTFTKDVDLDLAKQIEGVRAVFGETYPNPVRVVSIGIEVDMLLENPKNPEWRKVSVEFCGGTHVDQTGIMKDMIIVEESGIAKGIRRIVAYTGDAAHQVQRLAADFSKRIDELESLPFGTEKEAAIKTTQVDLEQLVISSVTKDELRTRFTKIQKAVVEEQKKKQKAESKKALDTVAEHFKKPEKAESKVFIGQLPISANAKAVSEVMNFYKSKDKEKSVYVFGGSKEEGAVVHGVYVGTALASQGITAEQWANAVSEVIGGKSGGKEPTRQGQGTKPENLEQAVAEAEKFLTEKIKDLKI
;
A
#
# COMPACT_ATOMS: atom_id res chain seq x y z
N MET A 1 -1.31 24.50 -43.93
CA MET A 1 -0.89 25.84 -43.45
C MET A 1 -1.98 26.83 -43.85
N ARG A 2 -2.41 27.74 -42.95
CA ARG A 2 -3.40 28.83 -43.20
C ARG A 2 -4.79 28.33 -43.64
N TRP A 3 -5.89 29.09 -43.63
CA TRP A 3 -6.38 30.29 -42.88
C TRP A 3 -7.94 30.16 -42.88
N CYS A 4 -8.67 30.43 -41.80
CA CYS A 4 -9.23 31.72 -41.36
C CYS A 4 -10.50 32.20 -42.16
N PHE A 5 -11.47 32.83 -41.45
CA PHE A 5 -12.78 33.39 -41.92
C PHE A 5 -13.88 32.37 -42.36
N ALA A 6 -15.21 32.64 -42.29
CA ALA A 6 -16.04 33.57 -41.49
C ALA A 6 -17.57 33.32 -41.69
N VAL A 7 -18.42 33.97 -40.84
CA VAL A 7 -19.81 34.53 -41.07
C VAL A 7 -20.70 33.91 -42.17
N GLY A 8 -22.00 33.59 -41.99
CA GLY A 8 -23.00 33.86 -40.94
C GLY A 8 -24.39 34.20 -41.55
N SER A 9 -25.43 34.53 -40.75
CA SER A 9 -26.84 34.91 -41.14
C SER A 9 -27.87 33.74 -41.18
N ARG A 10 -29.19 33.89 -40.91
CA ARG A 10 -30.05 35.06 -40.53
C ARG A 10 -31.46 34.69 -39.98
N CYS A 11 -32.19 35.71 -39.47
CA CYS A 11 -33.66 35.83 -39.28
C CYS A 11 -34.33 35.13 -38.06
N ASN A 12 -35.36 35.70 -37.37
CA ASN A 12 -35.97 37.05 -37.46
C ASN A 12 -36.81 37.49 -36.21
N GLY A 13 -36.94 38.82 -35.98
CA GLY A 13 -37.92 39.52 -35.08
C GLY A 13 -37.55 39.61 -33.58
N SER A 14 -37.53 40.74 -32.83
CA SER A 14 -38.27 42.04 -32.72
C SER A 14 -39.42 42.01 -31.66
N TRP A 15 -39.58 42.95 -30.71
CA TRP A 15 -39.68 44.43 -30.78
C TRP A 15 -39.36 45.17 -29.42
N THR A 16 -38.79 46.40 -29.48
CA THR A 16 -38.86 47.56 -28.50
C THR A 16 -38.60 47.39 -26.99
N ALA A 17 -38.27 48.40 -26.14
CA ALA A 17 -37.56 49.71 -26.16
C ALA A 17 -37.56 50.25 -24.69
N SER A 18 -37.03 51.41 -24.23
CA SER A 18 -36.31 52.58 -24.78
C SER A 18 -35.55 53.36 -23.66
N SER A 19 -34.68 54.33 -24.02
CA SER A 19 -34.13 55.42 -23.16
C SER A 19 -33.13 55.05 -22.03
N ALA A 20 -32.28 55.94 -21.47
CA ALA A 20 -31.53 57.09 -22.04
C ALA A 20 -30.46 57.64 -21.04
N ARG A 21 -29.27 58.06 -21.54
CA ARG A 21 -28.19 58.81 -20.83
C ARG A 21 -27.47 58.01 -19.70
N GLY A 22 -26.22 58.30 -19.31
CA GLY A 22 -25.18 59.13 -19.96
C GLY A 22 -24.05 59.56 -19.01
N TRP A 23 -22.83 59.71 -19.57
CA TRP A 23 -21.69 60.54 -19.10
C TRP A 23 -20.77 60.10 -17.92
N ARG A 24 -19.47 60.12 -18.25
CA ARG A 24 -18.30 60.68 -17.52
C ARG A 24 -17.86 60.14 -16.14
N SER A 25 -16.72 59.46 -16.18
CA SER A 25 -15.43 59.90 -15.60
C SER A 25 -15.41 60.92 -14.45
N GLY A 26 -14.76 60.58 -13.34
CA GLY A 26 -14.26 61.53 -12.35
C GLY A 26 -13.70 60.84 -11.10
N GLY A 27 -12.42 61.06 -10.78
CA GLY A 27 -11.80 60.60 -9.53
C GLY A 27 -11.44 61.77 -8.61
N GLY A 28 -11.24 61.50 -7.32
CA GLY A 28 -10.84 62.50 -6.31
C GLY A 28 -11.73 62.43 -5.07
N ARG A 29 -11.30 61.76 -3.99
CA ARG A 29 -10.35 62.26 -2.95
C ARG A 29 -10.92 63.39 -2.09
N ARG A 30 -11.17 63.06 -0.80
CA ARG A 30 -10.71 63.70 0.47
C ARG A 30 -11.74 63.38 1.59
N LEU A 31 -11.39 63.33 2.88
CA LEU A 31 -10.13 63.64 3.59
C LEU A 31 -10.04 62.86 4.93
N LEU A 32 -8.86 62.91 5.56
CA LEU A 32 -8.48 62.44 6.93
C LEU A 32 -8.14 60.93 7.05
N SER A 33 -7.07 60.52 7.77
CA SER A 33 -6.06 61.28 8.53
C SER A 33 -4.69 60.57 8.63
N HIS A 34 -3.62 61.37 8.80
CA HIS A 34 -2.22 61.03 9.21
C HIS A 34 -1.42 60.07 8.29
N SER A 35 -0.22 60.34 7.72
CA SER A 35 1.04 61.02 8.13
C SER A 35 2.02 60.14 8.93
N SER A 36 3.32 60.05 8.62
CA SER A 36 4.10 60.49 7.43
C SER A 36 5.55 59.97 7.44
N SER A 37 6.05 59.56 6.26
CA SER A 37 7.44 59.49 5.74
C SER A 37 8.73 59.57 6.62
N THR A 38 9.80 59.03 6.00
CA THR A 38 11.22 59.53 5.91
C THR A 38 12.34 59.01 6.85
N ALA A 39 13.50 58.76 6.20
CA ALA A 39 14.90 58.99 6.61
C ALA A 39 15.73 57.94 7.41
N LEU A 40 16.65 57.29 6.68
CA LEU A 40 18.13 57.26 6.85
C LEU A 40 18.81 57.79 8.15
N GLY A 41 19.81 57.03 8.65
CA GLY A 41 20.92 57.47 9.55
C GLY A 41 20.90 56.78 10.93
N ARG A 42 21.94 56.08 11.43
CA ARG A 42 23.35 56.47 11.79
C ARG A 42 23.40 57.56 12.88
N THR A 43 24.19 57.48 13.97
CA THR A 43 25.29 56.57 14.40
C THR A 43 25.63 56.76 15.90
N ILE A 44 26.52 55.92 16.49
CA ILE A 44 27.25 56.11 17.80
C ILE A 44 26.33 55.94 19.05
N SER A 45 26.69 55.36 20.21
CA SER A 45 27.93 54.75 20.79
C SER A 45 27.51 53.46 21.55
N ALA A 46 28.34 52.56 22.12
CA ALA A 46 29.78 52.55 22.41
C ALA A 46 30.35 51.10 22.35
N ALA A 47 31.64 50.93 22.65
CA ALA A 47 32.38 49.65 22.74
C ALA A 47 33.56 49.83 23.73
N PRO A 48 34.53 48.90 23.91
CA PRO A 48 34.58 47.43 23.75
C PRO A 48 35.09 46.80 25.11
N PRO A 49 36.22 46.05 25.22
CA PRO A 49 36.65 44.77 24.61
C PRO A 49 36.99 43.64 25.63
N GLN A 50 37.13 42.39 25.16
CA GLN A 50 38.36 41.55 25.30
C GLN A 50 38.16 40.19 24.58
N LEU A 51 39.08 39.57 23.80
CA LEU A 51 40.56 39.42 23.82
C LEU A 51 41.05 38.57 25.03
N ARG A 52 41.81 37.47 24.90
CA ARG A 52 42.75 36.99 23.86
C ARG A 52 42.87 35.43 23.85
N PRO A 53 43.63 34.82 22.91
CA PRO A 53 43.67 33.36 22.69
C PRO A 53 44.86 32.65 23.38
N GLY A 54 44.88 31.30 23.31
CA GLY A 54 45.97 30.45 23.79
C GLY A 54 46.42 29.37 22.80
N HIS A 55 47.31 29.72 21.85
CA HIS A 55 48.14 28.71 21.17
C HIS A 55 49.23 28.19 22.12
N ARG A 56 49.52 26.88 22.09
CA ARG A 56 50.91 26.37 22.05
C ARG A 56 51.00 24.91 21.57
N PHE A 57 52.23 24.49 21.28
CA PHE A 57 52.62 23.29 20.51
C PHE A 57 53.62 22.45 21.32
N LEU A 58 53.67 21.13 21.03
CA LEU A 58 54.86 20.23 21.20
C LEU A 58 55.33 19.88 22.63
N PRO A 59 56.22 18.86 22.83
CA PRO A 59 56.71 17.83 21.89
C PRO A 59 56.71 16.35 22.38
N LEU A 60 57.01 15.48 21.41
CA LEU A 60 57.52 14.09 21.43
C LEU A 60 58.58 13.72 22.51
N GLU A 61 58.55 12.45 22.94
CA GLU A 61 59.68 11.48 23.03
C GLU A 61 59.11 10.02 23.03
N LYS A 62 59.79 8.89 22.72
CA LYS A 62 60.91 8.54 21.79
C LYS A 62 60.93 7.00 21.56
N LEU A 63 61.57 6.60 20.46
CA LEU A 63 62.02 5.26 19.97
C LEU A 63 62.81 4.40 21.02
N PRO A 64 63.15 3.09 20.78
CA PRO A 64 63.39 2.43 19.48
C PRO A 64 62.96 0.94 19.30
N SER A 65 63.28 0.38 18.12
CA SER A 65 63.27 -1.05 17.75
C SER A 65 64.66 -1.72 17.95
N PRO A 66 64.81 -3.04 17.68
CA PRO A 66 65.41 -3.43 16.40
C PRO A 66 64.85 -4.73 15.74
N SER A 67 65.43 -5.09 14.59
CA SER A 67 65.16 -6.26 13.73
C SER A 67 66.18 -7.42 14.01
N PRO A 68 66.33 -8.57 13.26
CA PRO A 68 66.08 -8.83 11.83
C PRO A 68 65.47 -10.22 11.44
N THR A 69 65.55 -10.56 10.15
CA THR A 69 65.00 -11.74 9.45
C THR A 69 65.91 -12.99 9.45
N PRO A 70 65.47 -14.12 8.88
CA PRO A 70 66.01 -14.50 7.56
C PRO A 70 64.99 -15.06 6.53
N THR A 71 65.47 -15.39 5.32
CA THR A 71 64.72 -15.79 4.11
C THR A 71 64.90 -17.28 3.74
N LEU A 72 64.03 -17.83 2.87
CA LEU A 72 64.35 -18.88 1.87
C LEU A 72 63.21 -19.04 0.82
N SER A 73 63.41 -19.84 -0.24
CA SER A 73 63.01 -19.44 -1.61
C SER A 73 62.68 -20.55 -2.65
N TYR A 74 62.14 -20.13 -3.81
CA TYR A 74 61.89 -20.87 -5.08
C TYR A 74 60.79 -21.98 -5.02
N TYR A 75 60.16 -22.47 -6.12
CA TYR A 75 60.54 -22.60 -7.55
C TYR A 75 59.39 -22.31 -8.57
N TYR A 76 59.59 -22.70 -9.84
CA TYR A 76 58.86 -22.30 -11.07
C TYR A 76 57.97 -23.42 -11.67
N THR A 77 57.11 -23.05 -12.65
CA THR A 77 56.53 -23.91 -13.75
C THR A 77 55.52 -25.03 -13.35
N THR A 78 54.57 -25.50 -14.19
CA THR A 78 54.27 -25.23 -15.62
C THR A 78 52.76 -25.35 -15.96
N THR A 79 52.38 -24.91 -17.17
CA THR A 79 51.06 -25.03 -17.85
C THR A 79 50.68 -26.48 -18.26
N THR A 80 49.38 -26.72 -18.56
CA THR A 80 48.79 -27.52 -19.71
C THR A 80 47.40 -28.08 -19.30
N THR A 81 46.27 -27.37 -19.46
CA THR A 81 45.36 -27.27 -20.64
C THR A 81 44.58 -28.52 -21.10
N LEU A 82 43.25 -28.33 -21.22
CA LEU A 82 42.33 -28.67 -22.35
C LEU A 82 41.38 -29.89 -22.34
N ALA A 83 40.30 -29.69 -23.12
CA ALA A 83 39.31 -30.62 -23.71
C ALA A 83 38.42 -31.47 -22.75
N THR A 84 37.14 -31.14 -22.48
CA THR A 84 35.92 -31.08 -23.34
C THR A 84 35.43 -32.41 -23.94
N SER A 85 34.17 -32.77 -23.66
CA SER A 85 33.08 -32.79 -24.68
C SER A 85 31.70 -33.10 -24.05
N ARG A 86 30.63 -33.04 -24.86
CA ARG A 86 29.20 -33.17 -24.47
C ARG A 86 28.59 -34.49 -25.01
N PHE A 87 27.29 -34.67 -24.69
CA PHE A 87 26.24 -35.56 -25.23
C PHE A 87 25.83 -36.67 -24.24
N GLY A 88 24.55 -37.09 -24.15
CA GLY A 88 23.35 -36.56 -24.80
C GLY A 88 22.05 -37.32 -24.43
N SER A 89 21.03 -36.57 -24.01
CA SER A 89 19.63 -36.64 -24.48
C SER A 89 18.80 -37.95 -24.50
N ALA A 90 17.84 -38.01 -23.55
CA ALA A 90 16.37 -38.01 -23.78
C ALA A 90 15.54 -39.32 -23.92
N VAL A 91 14.22 -39.11 -23.72
CA VAL A 91 13.02 -39.94 -24.07
C VAL A 91 12.61 -41.10 -23.12
N GLY A 92 11.33 -41.15 -22.69
CA GLY A 92 10.67 -42.41 -22.25
C GLY A 92 9.54 -42.35 -21.20
N PHE A 93 8.30 -41.99 -21.59
CA PHE A 93 7.04 -42.28 -20.85
C PHE A 93 6.59 -43.76 -21.04
N PRO A 94 5.50 -44.33 -20.43
CA PRO A 94 4.46 -43.73 -19.56
C PRO A 94 3.97 -44.51 -18.29
N CYS A 95 3.23 -43.76 -17.47
CA CYS A 95 2.27 -44.12 -16.41
C CYS A 95 1.30 -45.32 -16.65
N ARG A 96 1.00 -46.08 -15.56
CA ARG A 96 -0.30 -46.67 -15.12
C ARG A 96 -0.16 -47.24 -13.68
N LYS A 97 -1.19 -47.48 -12.84
CA LYS A 97 -2.47 -46.80 -12.49
C LYS A 97 -3.13 -47.57 -11.31
N LEU A 98 -3.90 -46.88 -10.44
CA LEU A 98 -4.98 -47.38 -9.53
C LEU A 98 -4.69 -47.93 -8.10
N TYR A 99 -5.30 -47.25 -7.11
CA TYR A 99 -6.05 -47.71 -5.90
C TYR A 99 -5.55 -48.82 -4.95
N TYR A 100 -5.57 -48.52 -3.63
CA TYR A 100 -6.61 -49.08 -2.73
C TYR A 100 -6.85 -48.20 -1.48
N LYS A 101 -7.94 -48.45 -0.72
CA LYS A 101 -8.35 -47.73 0.50
C LYS A 101 -8.21 -48.58 1.79
N SER A 102 -8.02 -47.87 2.92
CA SER A 102 -8.50 -48.16 4.30
C SER A 102 -8.16 -49.48 5.05
N ARG A 103 -7.45 -49.27 6.19
CA ARG A 103 -7.55 -49.86 7.55
C ARG A 103 -8.89 -50.52 7.96
N PRO A 104 -9.00 -51.33 9.07
CA PRO A 104 -8.17 -51.31 10.30
C PRO A 104 -7.81 -52.68 10.96
N GLY A 105 -7.05 -52.65 12.07
CA GLY A 105 -6.76 -53.80 12.95
C GLY A 105 -5.89 -53.43 14.18
N LEU A 106 -6.19 -53.99 15.36
CA LEU A 106 -5.73 -53.50 16.68
C LEU A 106 -4.52 -54.26 17.30
N ILE A 107 -3.73 -53.51 18.09
CA ILE A 107 -3.04 -53.86 19.37
C ILE A 107 -1.75 -54.71 19.40
N SER A 108 -0.80 -54.13 20.13
CA SER A 108 0.52 -54.51 20.71
C SER A 108 1.07 -55.95 20.71
N LEU A 109 2.41 -56.04 20.60
CA LEU A 109 3.26 -56.37 21.77
C LEU A 109 4.75 -55.99 21.58
N ASN A 110 5.46 -55.91 22.71
CA ASN A 110 6.86 -55.46 22.88
C ASN A 110 7.90 -56.10 21.95
N GLN A 111 8.94 -55.34 21.60
CA GLN A 111 10.31 -55.86 21.58
C GLN A 111 11.34 -54.82 22.04
N ARG A 112 12.49 -55.31 22.55
CA ARG A 112 13.47 -54.54 23.34
C ARG A 112 14.53 -53.90 22.45
N SER A 113 14.91 -52.65 22.73
CA SER A 113 16.18 -52.09 22.27
C SER A 113 17.35 -52.59 23.13
N PHE A 114 18.53 -52.74 22.53
CA PHE A 114 19.76 -53.07 23.24
C PHE A 114 20.43 -51.82 23.80
N LEU A 115 20.90 -51.89 25.05
CA LEU A 115 21.72 -50.84 25.66
C LEU A 115 23.16 -50.96 25.16
N SER A 116 23.71 -49.87 24.62
CA SER A 116 25.15 -49.69 24.43
C SER A 116 25.67 -48.73 25.49
N THR A 117 26.59 -49.19 26.34
CA THR A 117 27.17 -48.40 27.43
C THR A 117 28.36 -47.57 26.96
N THR A 118 28.15 -46.27 26.77
CA THR A 118 29.22 -45.25 26.78
C THR A 118 29.11 -44.37 28.02
N SER A 119 30.26 -43.89 28.51
CA SER A 119 30.38 -43.28 29.83
C SER A 119 29.66 -41.92 29.92
N LYS A 120 28.70 -41.79 30.84
CA LYS A 120 28.14 -40.49 31.23
C LYS A 120 29.09 -39.77 32.20
N THR A 121 30.02 -38.97 31.68
CA THR A 121 30.43 -37.74 32.39
C THR A 121 29.24 -36.79 32.36
N ALA A 122 28.43 -36.79 33.42
CA ALA A 122 27.22 -35.99 33.49
C ALA A 122 27.57 -34.52 33.71
N ASN A 123 27.58 -33.72 32.64
CA ASN A 123 27.32 -32.29 32.77
C ASN A 123 25.92 -32.13 33.37
N MET A 124 25.83 -31.66 34.60
CA MET A 124 24.58 -31.13 35.13
C MET A 124 24.29 -29.81 34.42
N ALA A 125 23.47 -29.87 33.36
CA ALA A 125 22.78 -28.68 32.90
C ALA A 125 21.87 -28.21 34.05
N THR A 126 22.08 -26.99 34.53
CA THR A 126 21.24 -26.39 35.56
C THR A 126 19.85 -26.12 34.97
N GLU A 127 18.81 -26.78 35.50
CA GLU A 127 17.43 -26.50 35.10
C GLU A 127 17.10 -25.02 35.33
N VAL A 128 16.67 -24.35 34.26
CA VAL A 128 16.29 -22.93 34.30
C VAL A 128 14.90 -22.84 34.94
N LYS A 129 14.86 -22.56 36.25
CA LYS A 129 13.61 -22.44 37.02
C LYS A 129 12.57 -21.54 36.35
N TRP A 130 13.01 -20.43 35.78
CA TRP A 130 12.17 -19.40 35.17
C TRP A 130 12.30 -19.41 33.64
N THR A 131 11.75 -20.43 32.98
CA THR A 131 11.57 -20.40 31.52
C THR A 131 10.56 -19.34 31.11
N ALA A 132 10.65 -18.81 29.89
CA ALA A 132 9.73 -17.80 29.35
C ALA A 132 8.25 -18.25 29.50
N GLU A 133 7.96 -19.50 29.15
CA GLU A 133 6.65 -20.13 29.34
C GLU A 133 6.20 -20.12 30.81
N THR A 134 7.09 -20.51 31.73
CA THR A 134 6.81 -20.56 33.18
C THR A 134 6.53 -19.15 33.73
N VAL A 135 7.29 -18.14 33.29
CA VAL A 135 7.09 -16.74 33.68
C VAL A 135 5.71 -16.27 33.21
N ARG A 136 5.36 -16.48 31.94
CA ARG A 136 4.05 -16.10 31.38
C ARG A 136 2.89 -16.76 32.15
N LYS A 137 2.95 -18.08 32.36
CA LYS A 137 1.92 -18.84 33.09
C LYS A 137 1.84 -18.42 34.56
N THR A 138 2.96 -18.06 35.21
CA THR A 138 2.97 -17.55 36.59
C THR A 138 2.27 -16.18 36.70
N PHE A 139 2.51 -15.27 35.76
CA PHE A 139 1.85 -13.95 35.75
C PHE A 139 0.32 -14.08 35.63
N LEU A 140 -0.16 -14.85 34.65
CA LEU A 140 -1.60 -15.02 34.40
C LEU A 140 -2.30 -15.67 35.61
N ASN A 141 -1.77 -16.78 36.13
CA ASN A 141 -2.35 -17.48 37.28
C ASN A 141 -2.40 -16.60 38.54
N TYR A 142 -1.34 -15.82 38.82
CA TYR A 142 -1.28 -14.94 40.00
C TYR A 142 -2.42 -13.91 40.05
N PHE A 143 -2.81 -13.37 38.88
CA PHE A 143 -3.93 -12.44 38.76
C PHE A 143 -5.29 -13.13 38.64
N GLU A 144 -5.38 -14.30 38.02
CA GLU A 144 -6.60 -15.12 38.01
C GLU A 144 -7.02 -15.51 39.45
N GLU A 145 -6.06 -15.92 40.29
CA GLU A 145 -6.25 -16.14 41.74
C GLU A 145 -6.77 -14.90 42.49
N ARG A 146 -6.54 -13.69 41.93
CA ARG A 146 -6.97 -12.39 42.48
C ARG A 146 -8.23 -11.84 41.79
N GLY A 147 -8.91 -12.67 41.00
CA GLY A 147 -10.21 -12.36 40.39
C GLY A 147 -10.13 -11.53 39.11
N HIS A 148 -8.97 -11.49 38.44
CA HIS A 148 -8.83 -10.94 37.10
C HIS A 148 -9.26 -11.98 36.06
N THR A 149 -10.08 -11.58 35.08
CA THR A 149 -10.41 -12.46 33.96
C THR A 149 -9.19 -12.58 33.04
N VAL A 150 -8.69 -13.79 32.82
CA VAL A 150 -7.70 -14.05 31.76
C VAL A 150 -8.37 -13.82 30.40
N VAL A 151 -7.84 -12.92 29.59
CA VAL A 151 -8.39 -12.58 28.26
C VAL A 151 -7.37 -12.86 27.15
N PRO A 152 -7.82 -13.22 25.93
CA PRO A 152 -6.92 -13.44 24.81
C PRO A 152 -6.36 -12.12 24.30
N SER A 153 -5.07 -12.09 23.97
CA SER A 153 -4.43 -10.92 23.39
C SER A 153 -5.09 -10.49 22.07
N SER A 154 -5.53 -9.24 22.03
CA SER A 154 -5.99 -8.56 20.81
C SER A 154 -4.98 -8.58 19.65
N SER A 155 -5.49 -8.34 18.45
CA SER A 155 -4.71 -8.19 17.22
C SER A 155 -3.64 -7.10 17.33
N VAL A 156 -2.47 -7.30 16.72
CA VAL A 156 -1.47 -6.23 16.54
C VAL A 156 -1.94 -5.15 15.54
N VAL A 157 -3.01 -5.43 14.79
CA VAL A 157 -3.71 -4.50 13.91
C VAL A 157 -4.94 -3.93 14.65
N PRO A 158 -4.89 -2.68 15.17
CA PRO A 158 -6.04 -2.09 15.83
C PRO A 158 -7.08 -1.69 14.76
N HIS A 159 -8.07 -2.56 14.56
CA HIS A 159 -9.17 -2.33 13.61
C HIS A 159 -10.09 -1.19 14.10
N SER A 160 -10.35 -1.13 15.41
CA SER A 160 -11.24 -0.15 16.04
C SER A 160 -10.59 1.19 16.38
N ASP A 161 -9.27 1.33 16.21
CA ASP A 161 -8.56 2.59 16.47
C ASP A 161 -7.76 3.08 15.24
N PRO A 162 -8.28 4.07 14.49
CA PRO A 162 -7.60 4.63 13.33
C PRO A 162 -6.40 5.53 13.70
N THR A 163 -6.16 5.87 14.96
CA THR A 163 -5.00 6.71 15.35
C THR A 163 -3.69 5.93 15.48
N LEU A 164 -3.74 4.59 15.45
CA LEU A 164 -2.58 3.73 15.67
C LEU A 164 -2.23 2.88 14.42
N LEU A 165 -0.94 2.83 14.07
CA LEU A 165 -0.45 1.89 13.06
C LEU A 165 -0.45 0.45 13.58
N PHE A 166 0.01 0.21 14.80
CA PHE A 166 -0.05 -1.10 15.45
C PHE A 166 -0.43 -0.97 16.92
N THR A 167 -0.82 -2.07 17.54
CA THR A 167 -1.01 -2.16 18.99
C THR A 167 0.35 -2.03 19.69
N ASN A 168 0.57 -0.88 20.32
CA ASN A 168 1.84 -0.48 20.95
C ASN A 168 1.85 -0.65 22.50
N ALA A 169 0.70 -0.92 23.10
CA ALA A 169 0.50 -1.14 24.54
C ALA A 169 -0.69 -2.08 24.81
N GLY A 170 -0.70 -2.73 25.97
CA GLY A 170 -1.75 -3.66 26.41
C GLY A 170 -3.14 -3.03 26.55
N MET A 171 -3.18 -1.78 26.98
CA MET A 171 -4.42 -1.04 27.25
C MET A 171 -5.31 -0.75 26.02
N ASN A 172 -4.74 -0.85 24.81
CA ASN A 172 -5.38 -0.37 23.59
C ASN A 172 -6.75 -1.03 23.32
N GLN A 173 -6.87 -2.34 23.59
CA GLN A 173 -8.12 -3.09 23.45
C GLN A 173 -9.20 -2.64 24.44
N PHE A 174 -8.80 -2.12 25.61
CA PHE A 174 -9.71 -1.65 26.67
C PHE A 174 -9.97 -0.14 26.63
N LYS A 175 -9.42 0.60 25.64
CA LYS A 175 -9.67 2.03 25.41
C LYS A 175 -11.18 2.41 25.51
N PRO A 176 -12.15 1.63 24.96
CA PRO A 176 -13.57 1.93 25.11
C PRO A 176 -14.11 1.77 26.54
N ILE A 177 -13.46 0.95 27.39
CA ILE A 177 -13.85 0.74 28.80
C ILE A 177 -13.37 1.92 29.65
N PHE A 178 -12.11 2.35 29.50
CA PHE A 178 -11.57 3.52 30.21
C PHE A 178 -12.32 4.82 29.88
N LEU A 179 -12.79 4.96 28.64
CA LEU A 179 -13.57 6.12 28.18
C LEU A 179 -15.08 5.98 28.44
N GLY A 180 -15.57 4.83 28.92
CA GLY A 180 -16.99 4.57 29.11
C GLY A 180 -17.82 4.54 27.82
N THR A 181 -17.17 4.41 26.65
CA THR A 181 -17.80 4.43 25.32
C THR A 181 -18.15 3.04 24.78
N ILE A 182 -17.81 1.98 25.51
CA ILE A 182 -18.10 0.59 25.14
C ILE A 182 -19.61 0.32 25.05
N GLY A 183 -20.02 -0.43 24.01
CA GLY A 183 -21.42 -0.82 23.82
C GLY A 183 -21.88 -1.83 24.88
N LYS A 184 -23.10 -1.66 25.41
CA LYS A 184 -23.64 -2.52 26.50
C LYS A 184 -23.85 -4.00 26.12
N THR A 185 -23.75 -4.34 24.84
CA THR A 185 -23.81 -5.71 24.31
C THR A 185 -22.45 -6.27 23.91
N ASP A 186 -21.36 -5.51 24.10
CA ASP A 186 -20.00 -5.99 23.89
C ASP A 186 -19.59 -6.95 25.03
N PRO A 187 -18.99 -8.12 24.74
CA PRO A 187 -18.53 -9.07 25.75
C PRO A 187 -17.61 -8.46 26.82
N MET A 188 -16.82 -7.44 26.49
CA MET A 188 -15.90 -6.80 27.43
C MET A 188 -16.59 -5.78 28.36
N ALA A 189 -17.82 -5.37 28.08
CA ALA A 189 -18.53 -4.33 28.87
C ALA A 189 -18.84 -4.76 30.32
N GLY A 190 -18.77 -6.07 30.62
CA GLY A 190 -18.89 -6.61 31.98
C GLY A 190 -17.57 -6.76 32.74
N LEU A 191 -16.41 -6.49 32.12
CA LEU A 191 -15.12 -6.67 32.77
C LEU A 191 -14.88 -5.61 33.85
N LYS A 192 -14.49 -6.07 35.04
CA LYS A 192 -13.98 -5.22 36.14
C LYS A 192 -12.46 -5.31 36.31
N ARG A 193 -11.91 -6.48 35.99
CA ARG A 193 -10.50 -6.82 36.10
C ARG A 193 -10.14 -7.74 34.94
N ALA A 194 -9.01 -7.51 34.29
CA ALA A 194 -8.52 -8.35 33.19
C ALA A 194 -7.01 -8.57 33.30
N VAL A 195 -6.49 -9.66 32.75
CA VAL A 195 -5.06 -9.96 32.66
C VAL A 195 -4.75 -10.67 31.33
N ASP A 196 -3.64 -10.30 30.66
CA ASP A 196 -3.18 -10.98 29.44
C ASP A 196 -1.64 -10.92 29.24
N SER A 197 -1.19 -11.44 28.09
CA SER A 197 0.13 -11.18 27.50
C SER A 197 -0.06 -10.56 26.12
N GLN A 198 -0.23 -9.23 26.04
CA GLN A 198 -0.55 -8.56 24.79
C GLN A 198 0.65 -8.53 23.83
N LYS A 199 0.41 -8.97 22.59
CA LYS A 199 1.28 -8.76 21.43
C LYS A 199 1.47 -7.25 21.17
N CYS A 200 2.69 -6.72 21.28
CA CYS A 200 2.97 -5.31 20.99
C CYS A 200 3.98 -5.13 19.86
N ILE A 201 3.74 -4.13 19.00
CA ILE A 201 4.66 -3.72 17.93
C ILE A 201 5.03 -2.23 18.07
N ARG A 202 6.32 -1.93 17.95
CA ARG A 202 6.90 -0.57 17.92
C ARG A 202 7.75 -0.37 16.66
N ALA A 203 7.10 -0.39 15.51
CA ALA A 203 7.69 -0.08 14.22
C ALA A 203 6.81 0.96 13.49
N GLY A 204 7.34 2.18 13.36
CA GLY A 204 6.65 3.34 12.79
C GLY A 204 5.65 4.03 13.73
N GLY A 205 5.45 5.33 13.54
CA GLY A 205 4.61 6.18 14.40
C GLY A 205 5.42 6.92 15.48
N LYS A 206 4.76 7.30 16.59
CA LYS A 206 5.36 7.99 17.75
C LYS A 206 6.39 7.12 18.49
N HIS A 207 6.22 5.80 18.46
CA HIS A 207 7.09 4.81 19.10
C HIS A 207 7.66 3.87 18.01
N ASN A 208 8.96 3.96 17.74
CA ASN A 208 9.61 3.29 16.62
C ASN A 208 11.02 2.85 17.03
N ASP A 209 11.13 1.62 17.49
CA ASP A 209 12.34 1.04 18.08
C ASP A 209 13.16 0.29 16.99
N LEU A 210 12.65 0.27 15.75
CA LEU A 210 13.16 -0.44 14.58
C LEU A 210 14.60 -0.09 14.18
N ASP A 211 15.04 1.14 14.41
CA ASP A 211 16.40 1.55 14.04
C ASP A 211 17.43 1.20 15.14
N ASP A 212 16.97 0.82 16.34
CA ASP A 212 17.79 0.43 17.49
C ASP A 212 17.89 -1.09 17.66
N VAL A 213 16.84 -1.84 17.28
CA VAL A 213 16.87 -3.31 17.25
C VAL A 213 18.11 -3.86 16.56
N GLY A 214 18.86 -4.67 17.31
CA GLY A 214 20.14 -5.28 16.94
C GLY A 214 21.35 -4.56 17.53
N LYS A 215 21.26 -3.25 17.80
CA LYS A 215 22.37 -2.42 18.33
C LYS A 215 22.52 -2.53 19.85
N ASP A 216 21.41 -2.71 20.58
CA ASP A 216 21.37 -2.85 22.04
C ASP A 216 20.77 -4.19 22.50
N SER A 217 20.69 -4.36 23.83
CA SER A 217 20.34 -5.61 24.50
C SER A 217 18.88 -5.71 24.98
N TYR A 218 18.02 -4.72 24.73
CA TYR A 218 16.70 -4.63 25.37
C TYR A 218 15.56 -4.02 24.52
N HIS A 219 15.81 -3.36 23.38
CA HIS A 219 14.77 -2.96 22.42
C HIS A 219 14.41 -4.07 21.43
N HIS A 220 13.14 -4.10 21.03
CA HIS A 220 12.51 -5.07 20.13
C HIS A 220 11.43 -4.37 19.29
N THR A 221 11.23 -4.76 18.03
CA THR A 221 10.11 -4.26 17.23
C THR A 221 8.83 -5.02 17.52
N PHE A 222 8.95 -6.28 17.97
CA PHE A 222 7.87 -7.06 18.56
C PHE A 222 8.25 -7.52 19.97
N PHE A 223 7.37 -7.30 20.94
CA PHE A 223 7.53 -7.76 22.32
C PHE A 223 6.19 -8.15 22.93
N GLU A 224 6.22 -8.86 24.06
CA GLU A 224 5.02 -9.14 24.86
C GLU A 224 4.92 -8.16 26.03
N MET A 225 3.76 -7.51 26.15
CA MET A 225 3.40 -6.70 27.32
C MET A 225 2.47 -7.52 28.21
N LEU A 226 3.02 -8.07 29.29
CA LEU A 226 2.23 -8.64 30.38
C LEU A 226 1.49 -7.49 31.06
N GLY A 227 0.18 -7.58 31.23
CA GLY A 227 -0.61 -6.48 31.78
C GLY A 227 -1.79 -6.93 32.63
N ASN A 228 -2.16 -6.11 33.61
CA ASN A 228 -3.31 -6.32 34.46
C ASN A 228 -4.12 -5.02 34.62
N TRP A 229 -5.44 -5.11 34.51
CA TRP A 229 -6.31 -3.94 34.42
C TRP A 229 -7.34 -3.85 35.54
N SER A 230 -7.72 -2.62 35.89
CA SER A 230 -8.84 -2.30 36.78
C SER A 230 -9.80 -1.32 36.09
N PHE A 231 -11.06 -1.68 36.02
CA PHE A 231 -12.13 -0.89 35.43
C PHE A 231 -13.06 -0.34 36.52
N GLY A 232 -12.58 0.67 37.26
CA GLY A 232 -13.35 1.31 38.34
C GLY A 232 -13.48 0.46 39.62
N ASP A 233 -12.59 -0.52 39.84
CA ASP A 233 -12.72 -1.52 40.91
C ASP A 233 -11.65 -1.37 42.02
N TYR A 234 -10.36 -1.51 41.67
CA TYR A 234 -9.22 -1.22 42.56
C TYR A 234 -8.31 -0.11 41.98
N PHE A 235 -7.41 0.45 42.79
CA PHE A 235 -6.52 1.54 42.33
C PHE A 235 -5.08 1.35 42.86
N LYS A 236 -4.35 2.45 43.11
CA LYS A 236 -2.93 2.47 43.50
C LYS A 236 -2.55 1.47 44.58
N LYS A 237 -3.32 1.40 45.68
CA LYS A 237 -2.97 0.59 46.86
C LYS A 237 -2.86 -0.90 46.51
N GLU A 238 -3.87 -1.43 45.84
CA GLU A 238 -3.90 -2.83 45.45
C GLU A 238 -2.90 -3.08 44.31
N ALA A 239 -2.79 -2.17 43.34
CA ALA A 239 -1.85 -2.29 42.21
C ALA A 239 -0.38 -2.36 42.68
N ILE A 240 0.05 -1.41 43.52
CA ILE A 240 1.41 -1.35 44.08
C ILE A 240 1.69 -2.61 44.93
N SER A 241 0.75 -3.00 45.79
CA SER A 241 0.94 -4.15 46.68
C SER A 241 1.02 -5.47 45.92
N MET A 242 0.16 -5.68 44.91
CA MET A 242 0.24 -6.85 44.02
C MET A 242 1.53 -6.86 43.21
N SER A 243 1.98 -5.70 42.72
CA SER A 243 3.24 -5.62 41.95
C SER A 243 4.45 -6.02 42.80
N TRP A 244 4.52 -5.54 44.03
CA TRP A 244 5.60 -5.83 44.96
C TRP A 244 5.58 -7.29 45.44
N GLU A 245 4.39 -7.87 45.69
CA GLU A 245 4.24 -9.28 46.02
C GLU A 245 4.70 -10.19 44.88
N LEU A 246 4.24 -9.93 43.64
CA LEU A 246 4.57 -10.74 42.47
C LEU A 246 6.08 -10.76 42.22
N LEU A 247 6.75 -9.59 42.19
CA LEU A 247 8.19 -9.51 41.96
C LEU A 247 9.00 -10.12 43.11
N THR A 248 8.69 -9.79 44.38
CA THR A 248 9.57 -10.14 45.52
C THR A 248 9.24 -11.46 46.21
N LYS A 249 8.02 -11.98 46.11
CA LYS A 249 7.57 -13.20 46.83
C LYS A 249 7.33 -14.37 45.88
N VAL A 250 6.67 -14.13 44.75
CA VAL A 250 6.33 -15.19 43.78
C VAL A 250 7.53 -15.45 42.86
N TYR A 251 8.03 -14.41 42.19
CA TYR A 251 9.22 -14.51 41.35
C TYR A 251 10.52 -14.64 42.16
N GLY A 252 10.58 -13.98 43.32
CA GLY A 252 11.71 -14.03 44.25
C GLY A 252 12.89 -13.15 43.81
N LEU A 253 12.62 -12.03 43.12
CA LEU A 253 13.62 -10.98 42.90
C LEU A 253 14.00 -10.33 44.24
N ASP A 254 15.29 -10.06 44.39
CA ASP A 254 15.85 -9.38 45.57
C ASP A 254 15.28 -7.95 45.71
N PRO A 255 14.57 -7.63 46.81
CA PRO A 255 14.05 -6.28 47.05
C PRO A 255 15.12 -5.19 47.06
N ALA A 256 16.36 -5.50 47.47
CA ALA A 256 17.47 -4.54 47.51
C ALA A 256 18.06 -4.22 46.12
N ARG A 257 17.46 -4.76 45.05
CA ARG A 257 17.82 -4.50 43.65
C ARG A 257 16.67 -3.86 42.85
N LEU A 258 15.53 -3.61 43.50
CA LEU A 258 14.37 -2.98 42.90
C LEU A 258 14.29 -1.50 43.32
N TYR A 259 14.07 -0.63 42.34
CA TYR A 259 13.88 0.82 42.52
C TYR A 259 12.50 1.18 41.96
N VAL A 260 11.83 2.16 42.56
CA VAL A 260 10.48 2.57 42.14
C VAL A 260 10.41 4.08 41.95
N THR A 261 9.78 4.53 40.88
CA THR A 261 9.59 5.97 40.60
C THR A 261 8.19 6.43 41.00
N TYR A 262 8.02 7.71 41.35
CA TYR A 262 6.72 8.35 41.50
C TYR A 262 6.71 9.71 40.80
N PHE A 263 5.55 10.10 40.27
CA PHE A 263 5.40 11.36 39.56
C PHE A 263 5.66 12.57 40.46
N GLU A 264 6.63 13.41 40.10
CA GLU A 264 7.05 14.58 40.89
C GLU A 264 6.13 15.79 40.75
N GLY A 265 5.12 15.72 39.88
CA GLY A 265 4.21 16.83 39.55
C GLY A 265 4.59 17.55 38.26
N ASN A 266 3.70 18.42 37.80
CA ASN A 266 3.99 19.39 36.73
C ASN A 266 3.20 20.70 36.99
N PRO A 267 3.85 21.73 37.55
CA PRO A 267 3.20 23.01 37.85
C PRO A 267 2.69 23.77 36.61
N GLU A 268 3.31 23.62 35.45
CA GLU A 268 2.87 24.27 34.20
C GLU A 268 1.53 23.71 33.70
N MET A 269 1.24 22.45 34.05
CA MET A 269 0.02 21.74 33.70
C MET A 269 -0.99 21.64 34.86
N GLY A 270 -0.70 22.26 36.01
CA GLY A 270 -1.55 22.23 37.20
C GLY A 270 -1.66 20.83 37.86
N LEU A 271 -0.60 20.01 37.74
CA LEU A 271 -0.56 18.65 38.27
C LEU A 271 0.31 18.57 39.53
N GLU A 272 -0.26 18.10 40.62
CA GLU A 272 0.43 17.90 41.90
C GLU A 272 1.31 16.63 41.93
N PRO A 273 2.31 16.53 42.82
CA PRO A 273 3.14 15.33 42.99
C PRO A 273 2.35 14.13 43.54
N ASP A 274 2.66 12.92 43.06
CA ASP A 274 2.01 11.68 43.49
C ASP A 274 2.61 11.12 44.79
N LEU A 275 2.44 11.89 45.88
CA LEU A 275 2.86 11.48 47.22
C LEU A 275 2.03 10.29 47.76
N GLU A 276 0.86 10.02 47.19
CA GLU A 276 0.07 8.82 47.48
C GLU A 276 0.84 7.56 47.05
N ALA A 277 1.36 7.53 45.81
CA ALA A 277 2.22 6.44 45.34
C ALA A 277 3.51 6.33 46.16
N LYS A 278 4.19 7.44 46.48
CA LYS A 278 5.39 7.42 47.34
C LYS A 278 5.12 6.72 48.68
N ASN A 279 4.03 7.09 49.35
CA ASN A 279 3.68 6.54 50.66
C ASN A 279 3.29 5.05 50.59
N LEU A 280 2.58 4.63 49.54
CA LEU A 280 2.21 3.22 49.34
C LEU A 280 3.41 2.30 49.09
N TRP A 281 4.50 2.81 48.49
CA TRP A 281 5.77 2.09 48.38
C TRP A 281 6.51 1.97 49.72
N LEU A 282 6.50 3.03 50.55
CA LEU A 282 7.01 2.96 51.93
C LEU A 282 6.21 1.96 52.78
N GLU A 283 4.87 1.94 52.66
CA GLU A 283 4.01 0.95 53.33
C GLU A 283 4.31 -0.50 52.91
N ASN A 284 4.72 -0.71 51.66
CA ASN A 284 5.16 -2.01 51.13
C ASN A 284 6.62 -2.38 51.51
N GLY A 285 7.34 -1.49 52.19
CA GLY A 285 8.69 -1.74 52.69
C GLY A 285 9.81 -1.50 51.66
N VAL A 286 9.58 -0.67 50.63
CA VAL A 286 10.66 -0.18 49.77
C VAL A 286 11.50 0.85 50.56
N PRO A 287 12.85 0.78 50.55
CA PRO A 287 13.70 1.79 51.18
C PRO A 287 13.52 3.18 50.57
N GLU A 288 13.60 4.25 51.37
CA GLU A 288 13.40 5.61 50.86
C GLU A 288 14.47 6.04 49.83
N ASP A 289 15.71 5.52 49.92
CA ASP A 289 16.78 5.74 48.93
C ASP A 289 16.60 4.91 47.63
N HIS A 290 15.50 4.15 47.54
CA HIS A 290 15.06 3.40 46.36
C HIS A 290 13.70 3.91 45.81
N ILE A 291 13.09 4.94 46.42
CA ILE A 291 11.84 5.58 45.94
C ILE A 291 12.16 6.97 45.38
N LEU A 292 12.12 7.11 44.06
CA LEU A 292 12.69 8.24 43.34
C LEU A 292 11.61 9.14 42.72
N PRO A 293 11.76 10.47 42.72
CA PRO A 293 10.91 11.34 41.91
C PRO A 293 11.24 11.16 40.42
N GLY A 294 10.22 11.22 39.57
CA GLY A 294 10.40 11.28 38.13
C GLY A 294 9.42 12.25 37.47
N ASN A 295 9.86 12.80 36.34
CA ASN A 295 9.26 13.97 35.70
C ASN A 295 8.12 13.58 34.73
N MET A 296 7.54 14.59 34.07
CA MET A 296 6.43 14.43 33.11
C MET A 296 6.72 13.52 31.90
N LYS A 297 7.98 13.36 31.47
CA LYS A 297 8.35 12.46 30.36
C LYS A 297 8.22 10.99 30.75
N ASP A 298 8.53 10.67 32.01
CA ASP A 298 8.76 9.29 32.46
C ASP A 298 7.57 8.81 33.32
N ASN A 299 7.14 9.64 34.29
CA ASN A 299 6.09 9.30 35.26
C ASN A 299 4.70 9.87 34.95
N PHE A 300 4.44 10.35 33.73
CA PHE A 300 3.07 10.63 33.27
C PHE A 300 2.82 9.95 31.92
N TRP A 301 1.97 8.94 31.92
CA TRP A 301 1.78 8.07 30.77
C TRP A 301 0.56 8.49 29.93
N GLU A 302 0.76 8.56 28.62
CA GLU A 302 -0.27 8.81 27.61
C GLU A 302 -0.02 8.00 26.33
N MET A 303 -1.03 7.27 25.86
CA MET A 303 -0.93 6.35 24.71
C MET A 303 -0.62 7.05 23.37
N GLY A 304 -1.04 8.30 23.22
CA GLY A 304 -0.95 9.09 21.99
C GLY A 304 -1.27 10.56 22.26
N ASP A 305 -1.58 11.33 21.20
CA ASP A 305 -1.87 12.76 21.34
C ASP A 305 -3.24 13.07 21.98
N GLN A 306 -4.10 12.06 22.12
CA GLN A 306 -5.40 12.11 22.79
C GLN A 306 -5.79 10.74 23.35
N GLY A 307 -6.63 10.69 24.39
CA GLY A 307 -7.11 9.46 25.03
C GLY A 307 -6.76 9.32 26.52
N PRO A 308 -7.09 8.18 27.15
CA PRO A 308 -6.93 8.00 28.59
C PRO A 308 -5.45 8.00 29.01
N CYS A 309 -5.16 8.65 30.14
CA CYS A 309 -3.83 8.93 30.64
C CYS A 309 -3.82 9.15 32.17
N GLY A 310 -2.64 9.23 32.76
CA GLY A 310 -2.47 9.52 34.19
C GLY A 310 -1.02 9.51 34.66
N PRO A 311 -0.75 9.93 35.91
CA PRO A 311 0.53 9.69 36.54
C PRO A 311 0.77 8.17 36.64
N CYS A 312 2.02 7.76 36.63
CA CYS A 312 2.42 6.37 36.75
C CYS A 312 3.60 6.18 37.70
N SER A 313 3.93 4.92 37.99
CA SER A 313 5.02 4.51 38.87
C SER A 313 5.75 3.32 38.25
N GLU A 314 7.03 3.48 38.00
CA GLU A 314 7.84 2.51 37.25
C GLU A 314 8.73 1.72 38.19
N ILE A 315 8.81 0.40 37.98
CA ILE A 315 9.64 -0.51 38.75
C ILE A 315 10.85 -0.87 37.90
N HIS A 316 12.03 -0.56 38.42
CA HIS A 316 13.33 -0.80 37.80
C HIS A 316 14.08 -1.90 38.54
N TYR A 317 14.88 -2.70 37.82
CA TYR A 317 15.73 -3.75 38.40
C TYR A 317 17.20 -3.59 38.00
N ASP A 318 18.07 -3.47 39.00
CA ASP A 318 19.52 -3.52 38.78
C ASP A 318 19.98 -4.97 38.56
N LYS A 319 20.40 -5.27 37.33
CA LYS A 319 20.97 -6.55 36.89
C LYS A 319 22.33 -6.87 37.51
N VAL A 320 23.03 -5.90 38.10
CA VAL A 320 24.30 -6.12 38.82
C VAL A 320 24.05 -6.46 40.30
N GLY A 321 23.38 -5.58 41.03
CA GLY A 321 23.16 -5.70 42.48
C GLY A 321 24.41 -5.41 43.33
N GLY A 322 24.24 -5.44 44.65
CA GLY A 322 25.31 -5.13 45.61
C GLY A 322 25.75 -3.65 45.63
N ARG A 323 24.97 -2.76 45.00
CA ARG A 323 25.19 -1.32 44.88
C ARG A 323 23.85 -0.59 45.02
N ASN A 324 23.84 0.68 45.44
CA ASN A 324 22.71 1.57 45.15
C ASN A 324 22.88 2.11 43.72
N ALA A 325 21.88 1.87 42.87
CA ALA A 325 21.84 2.20 41.45
C ALA A 325 20.83 3.32 41.10
N ALA A 326 20.29 4.03 42.10
CA ALA A 326 19.26 5.06 41.91
C ALA A 326 19.62 6.15 40.88
N HIS A 327 20.90 6.47 40.76
CA HIS A 327 21.43 7.45 39.81
C HIS A 327 21.47 6.95 38.33
N LEU A 328 21.00 5.74 38.07
CA LEU A 328 20.90 5.12 36.73
C LEU A 328 19.44 4.84 36.32
N VAL A 329 18.47 5.02 37.22
CA VAL A 329 17.04 4.92 36.92
C VAL A 329 16.63 6.04 35.96
N ASN A 330 15.86 5.71 34.92
CA ASN A 330 15.48 6.63 33.83
C ASN A 330 16.67 7.32 33.10
N MET A 331 17.84 6.67 33.11
CA MET A 331 19.06 7.13 32.41
C MET A 331 19.49 6.21 31.24
N ASP A 332 18.57 5.38 30.72
CA ASP A 332 18.80 4.45 29.60
C ASP A 332 19.98 3.45 29.80
N ASP A 333 20.24 3.04 31.04
CA ASP A 333 21.30 2.06 31.36
C ASP A 333 20.83 0.60 31.09
N PRO A 334 21.54 -0.18 30.24
CA PRO A 334 21.12 -1.55 29.86
C PRO A 334 21.17 -2.57 31.01
N LEU A 335 21.74 -2.20 32.17
CA LEU A 335 21.81 -3.00 33.37
C LEU A 335 20.85 -2.52 34.47
N VAL A 336 20.16 -1.39 34.31
CA VAL A 336 19.14 -0.89 35.26
C VAL A 336 17.84 -0.66 34.52
N VAL A 337 17.14 -1.77 34.23
CA VAL A 337 16.01 -1.78 33.31
C VAL A 337 14.67 -1.60 34.01
N GLU A 338 13.81 -0.73 33.48
CA GLU A 338 12.37 -0.71 33.75
C GLU A 338 11.77 -2.09 33.40
N VAL A 339 11.22 -2.79 34.39
CA VAL A 339 10.54 -4.08 34.19
C VAL A 339 9.02 -3.97 34.16
N TRP A 340 8.44 -2.95 34.81
CA TRP A 340 6.99 -2.80 34.95
C TRP A 340 6.60 -1.33 35.17
N ASN A 341 5.63 -0.84 34.40
CA ASN A 341 5.01 0.48 34.58
C ASN A 341 3.59 0.32 35.12
N ASN A 342 3.27 0.98 36.24
CA ASN A 342 1.94 1.01 36.86
C ASN A 342 1.28 2.37 36.60
N VAL A 343 0.33 2.43 35.66
CA VAL A 343 -0.34 3.66 35.23
C VAL A 343 -1.67 3.84 35.97
N PHE A 344 -1.82 5.00 36.62
CA PHE A 344 -2.98 5.36 37.41
C PHE A 344 -3.93 6.22 36.59
N ILE A 345 -4.54 5.61 35.57
CA ILE A 345 -5.45 6.26 34.62
C ILE A 345 -6.60 6.96 35.38
N GLN A 346 -6.65 8.28 35.25
CA GLN A 346 -7.65 9.14 35.89
C GLN A 346 -8.00 10.38 35.06
N PHE A 347 -7.36 10.57 33.90
CA PHE A 347 -7.61 11.68 32.98
C PHE A 347 -7.83 11.18 31.54
N ASP A 348 -8.45 12.00 30.71
CA ASP A 348 -8.54 11.88 29.26
C ASP A 348 -7.87 13.11 28.61
N ARG A 349 -6.83 12.86 27.80
CA ARG A 349 -6.07 13.86 27.05
C ARG A 349 -6.89 14.30 25.84
N GLN A 350 -7.12 15.59 25.74
CA GLN A 350 -7.90 16.20 24.67
C GLN A 350 -7.02 16.63 23.49
N GLN A 351 -7.63 16.85 22.32
CA GLN A 351 -6.92 17.26 21.11
C GLN A 351 -6.23 18.64 21.23
N ASP A 352 -6.71 19.50 22.13
CA ASP A 352 -6.08 20.78 22.52
C ASP A 352 -4.99 20.62 23.61
N LYS A 353 -4.66 19.38 23.96
CA LYS A 353 -3.78 18.91 25.04
C LYS A 353 -4.29 19.13 26.47
N SER A 354 -5.49 19.67 26.68
CA SER A 354 -6.09 19.75 28.01
C SER A 354 -6.32 18.36 28.62
N LEU A 355 -6.47 18.30 29.94
CA LEU A 355 -6.83 17.09 30.68
C LEU A 355 -8.25 17.25 31.24
N LYS A 356 -9.11 16.28 30.96
CA LYS A 356 -10.41 16.12 31.64
C LYS A 356 -10.34 14.94 32.60
N SER A 357 -10.87 15.07 33.81
CA SER A 357 -10.96 13.93 34.74
C SER A 357 -11.94 12.87 34.24
N LEU A 358 -11.57 11.60 34.35
CA LEU A 358 -12.45 10.48 34.01
C LEU A 358 -13.54 10.27 35.08
N PRO A 359 -14.73 9.73 34.73
CA PRO A 359 -15.80 9.46 35.69
C PRO A 359 -15.46 8.41 36.75
N ALA A 360 -14.49 7.54 36.45
CA ALA A 360 -13.94 6.55 37.36
C ALA A 360 -12.40 6.60 37.31
N LYS A 361 -11.76 6.00 38.32
CA LYS A 361 -10.32 5.77 38.34
C LYS A 361 -10.01 4.33 37.92
N HIS A 362 -8.93 4.16 37.17
CA HIS A 362 -8.59 2.91 36.53
C HIS A 362 -7.12 2.56 36.77
N VAL A 363 -6.77 1.29 36.58
CA VAL A 363 -5.37 0.83 36.56
C VAL A 363 -5.10 0.21 35.21
N ASP A 364 -3.98 0.61 34.64
CA ASP A 364 -3.32 -0.01 33.50
C ASP A 364 -1.89 -0.36 33.94
N THR A 365 -1.39 -1.53 33.54
CA THR A 365 -0.01 -1.91 33.82
C THR A 365 0.64 -2.53 32.59
N GLY A 366 1.91 -2.19 32.37
CA GLY A 366 2.72 -2.74 31.29
C GLY A 366 4.02 -3.30 31.84
N MET A 367 4.14 -4.63 31.91
CA MET A 367 5.35 -5.36 32.26
C MET A 367 6.02 -5.86 30.97
N GLY A 368 7.28 -5.50 30.76
CA GLY A 368 8.05 -5.96 29.61
C GLY A 368 8.50 -7.40 29.79
N PHE A 369 7.83 -8.34 29.12
CA PHE A 369 8.05 -9.78 29.29
C PHE A 369 9.52 -10.18 29.12
N GLU A 370 10.12 -9.80 27.99
CA GLU A 370 11.53 -10.11 27.66
C GLU A 370 12.50 -9.50 28.68
N ARG A 371 12.18 -8.33 29.23
CA ARG A 371 13.00 -7.68 30.29
C ARG A 371 12.89 -8.47 31.59
N LEU A 372 11.69 -8.86 32.02
CA LEU A 372 11.49 -9.69 33.23
C LEU A 372 12.18 -11.06 33.10
N VAL A 373 12.00 -11.77 31.96
CA VAL A 373 12.65 -13.07 31.74
C VAL A 373 14.18 -12.94 31.82
N SER A 374 14.75 -11.85 31.27
CA SER A 374 16.19 -11.57 31.40
C SER A 374 16.64 -11.36 32.85
N ALA A 375 15.84 -10.66 33.67
CA ALA A 375 16.13 -10.47 35.10
C ALA A 375 16.06 -11.81 35.87
N LEU A 376 15.02 -12.62 35.64
CA LEU A 376 14.79 -13.89 36.34
C LEU A 376 15.79 -14.99 35.95
N GLN A 377 16.34 -14.93 34.74
CA GLN A 377 17.42 -15.82 34.28
C GLN A 377 18.83 -15.25 34.56
N ASN A 378 18.92 -14.10 35.25
CA ASN A 378 20.16 -13.39 35.56
C ASN A 378 21.01 -13.12 34.30
N LYS A 379 20.37 -12.61 33.25
CA LYS A 379 20.94 -12.28 31.93
C LYS A 379 21.08 -10.77 31.73
N THR A 380 22.26 -10.34 31.31
CA THR A 380 22.56 -8.97 30.88
C THR A 380 21.67 -8.52 29.71
N SER A 381 21.41 -9.42 28.77
CA SER A 381 20.65 -9.17 27.54
C SER A 381 19.32 -9.92 27.51
N ASN A 382 18.28 -9.30 26.94
CA ASN A 382 17.02 -9.98 26.62
C ASN A 382 17.24 -11.10 25.59
N TYR A 383 18.17 -10.89 24.65
CA TYR A 383 18.52 -11.84 23.60
C TYR A 383 19.30 -13.06 24.11
N ALA A 384 19.85 -13.02 25.34
CA ALA A 384 20.54 -14.14 25.97
C ALA A 384 19.61 -15.10 26.74
N THR A 385 18.29 -15.01 26.52
CA THR A 385 17.24 -15.81 27.18
C THR A 385 16.68 -16.92 26.27
N ASP A 386 15.86 -17.80 26.85
CA ASP A 386 15.12 -18.84 26.13
C ASP A 386 13.99 -18.31 25.21
N VAL A 387 13.65 -17.00 25.26
CA VAL A 387 12.76 -16.35 24.28
C VAL A 387 13.41 -16.31 22.88
N PHE A 388 14.74 -16.19 22.82
CA PHE A 388 15.48 -16.02 21.56
C PHE A 388 16.37 -17.21 21.20
N SER A 389 16.87 -17.97 22.19
CA SER A 389 17.81 -19.07 21.91
C SER A 389 17.30 -20.15 20.94
N PRO A 390 16.00 -20.54 20.89
CA PRO A 390 15.49 -21.47 19.88
C PRO A 390 15.57 -20.88 18.46
N LEU A 391 15.24 -19.59 18.30
CA LEU A 391 15.34 -18.90 17.02
C LEU A 391 16.80 -18.73 16.59
N PHE A 392 17.72 -18.44 17.50
CA PHE A 392 19.15 -18.37 17.19
C PHE A 392 19.73 -19.72 16.77
N ALA A 393 19.39 -20.81 17.47
CA ALA A 393 19.76 -22.16 17.04
C ALA A 393 19.22 -22.47 15.62
N ARG A 394 17.97 -22.11 15.34
CA ARG A 394 17.37 -22.31 14.01
C ARG A 394 18.01 -21.45 12.92
N ILE A 395 18.38 -20.21 13.20
CA ILE A 395 19.13 -19.34 12.28
C ILE A 395 20.52 -19.95 12.01
N GLN A 396 21.20 -20.48 13.02
CA GLN A 396 22.48 -21.17 12.89
C GLN A 396 22.37 -22.39 11.96
N GLU A 397 21.34 -23.23 12.15
CA GLU A 397 21.07 -24.40 11.27
C GLU A 397 20.82 -24.00 9.81
N VAL A 398 20.05 -22.94 9.57
CA VAL A 398 19.67 -22.48 8.22
C VAL A 398 20.82 -21.79 7.49
N THR A 399 21.78 -21.22 8.21
CA THR A 399 22.85 -20.39 7.63
C THR A 399 24.25 -21.03 7.64
N GLY A 400 24.53 -21.91 8.60
CA GLY A 400 25.90 -22.35 8.89
C GLY A 400 26.79 -21.27 9.52
N ALA A 401 26.21 -20.18 10.05
CA ALA A 401 26.96 -19.13 10.75
C ALA A 401 27.58 -19.66 12.06
N ARG A 402 28.50 -18.88 12.65
CA ARG A 402 29.00 -19.14 14.02
C ARG A 402 27.87 -19.02 15.05
N GLU A 403 28.05 -19.64 16.21
CA GLU A 403 27.16 -19.46 17.37
C GLU A 403 27.05 -17.98 17.78
N TYR A 404 25.88 -17.60 18.32
CA TYR A 404 25.63 -16.28 18.90
C TYR A 404 26.44 -16.08 20.19
N THR A 405 27.13 -14.94 20.34
CA THR A 405 28.03 -14.69 21.49
C THR A 405 27.61 -13.54 22.42
N ASP A 406 26.41 -12.98 22.23
CA ASP A 406 25.86 -11.82 22.97
C ASP A 406 26.77 -10.59 23.01
N LYS A 407 27.50 -10.34 21.92
CA LYS A 407 28.39 -9.18 21.78
C LYS A 407 27.73 -8.02 21.05
N TYR A 408 28.32 -6.84 21.24
CA TYR A 408 27.77 -5.55 20.82
C TYR A 408 28.86 -4.61 20.28
N GLY A 409 28.48 -3.73 19.34
CA GLY A 409 29.33 -2.66 18.84
C GLY A 409 30.70 -3.11 18.34
N LYS A 410 31.76 -2.78 19.08
CA LYS A 410 33.16 -3.10 18.71
C LYS A 410 33.53 -4.56 18.97
N ASP A 411 32.81 -5.25 19.85
CA ASP A 411 33.08 -6.64 20.22
C ASP A 411 32.36 -7.62 19.26
N ASP A 412 31.27 -7.18 18.61
CA ASP A 412 30.61 -7.85 17.48
C ASP A 412 31.25 -7.43 16.15
N ALA A 413 32.57 -7.58 16.04
CA ALA A 413 33.37 -7.01 14.95
C ALA A 413 33.07 -7.59 13.54
N ASP A 414 32.37 -8.73 13.47
CA ASP A 414 31.84 -9.30 12.22
C ASP A 414 30.35 -8.95 11.97
N GLY A 415 29.66 -8.35 12.95
CA GLY A 415 28.24 -7.98 12.90
C GLY A 415 27.26 -9.16 12.96
N ILE A 416 27.75 -10.37 13.27
CA ILE A 416 26.95 -11.60 13.23
C ILE A 416 25.96 -11.65 14.41
N ASP A 417 26.35 -11.20 15.62
CA ASP A 417 25.40 -11.19 16.75
C ASP A 417 24.29 -10.16 16.52
N THR A 418 24.62 -9.01 15.93
CA THR A 418 23.65 -8.00 15.47
C THR A 418 22.68 -8.59 14.44
N ALA A 419 23.17 -9.37 13.46
CA ALA A 419 22.32 -10.02 12.47
C ALA A 419 21.38 -11.08 13.08
N TYR A 420 21.83 -11.85 14.08
CA TYR A 420 20.98 -12.79 14.82
C TYR A 420 19.81 -12.06 15.49
N ARG A 421 20.10 -11.00 16.25
CA ARG A 421 19.09 -10.18 16.94
C ARG A 421 18.06 -9.62 15.98
N VAL A 422 18.50 -8.99 14.89
CA VAL A 422 17.61 -8.41 13.86
C VAL A 422 16.72 -9.47 13.22
N VAL A 423 17.27 -10.62 12.83
CA VAL A 423 16.48 -11.67 12.16
C VAL A 423 15.46 -12.31 13.10
N ALA A 424 15.82 -12.58 14.36
CA ALA A 424 14.93 -13.23 15.33
C ALA A 424 13.79 -12.30 15.81
N ASP A 425 14.06 -11.00 16.00
CA ASP A 425 13.00 -10.02 16.26
C ASP A 425 12.07 -9.85 15.04
N HIS A 426 12.64 -9.64 13.86
CA HIS A 426 11.85 -9.33 12.67
C HIS A 426 10.94 -10.49 12.23
N ILE A 427 11.32 -11.76 12.44
CA ILE A 427 10.40 -12.88 12.17
C ILE A 427 9.21 -12.91 13.15
N ARG A 428 9.39 -12.51 14.42
CA ARG A 428 8.28 -12.35 15.37
C ARG A 428 7.31 -11.29 14.86
N LEU A 429 7.80 -10.08 14.57
CA LEU A 429 6.96 -9.00 14.04
C LEU A 429 6.20 -9.42 12.79
N MET A 430 6.89 -9.97 11.79
CA MET A 430 6.28 -10.33 10.51
C MET A 430 5.23 -11.43 10.66
N ALA A 431 5.52 -12.49 11.42
CA ALA A 431 4.59 -13.60 11.58
C ALA A 431 3.29 -13.14 12.26
N PHE A 432 3.38 -12.37 13.34
CA PHE A 432 2.20 -11.81 14.00
C PHE A 432 1.47 -10.79 13.13
N SER A 433 2.18 -9.89 12.45
CA SER A 433 1.56 -8.92 11.54
C SER A 433 0.77 -9.59 10.42
N ILE A 434 1.33 -10.64 9.80
CA ILE A 434 0.67 -11.37 8.72
C ILE A 434 -0.48 -12.23 9.26
N ALA A 435 -0.33 -12.87 10.42
CA ALA A 435 -1.41 -13.60 11.10
C ALA A 435 -2.62 -12.68 11.37
N ASP A 436 -2.36 -11.47 11.87
CA ASP A 436 -3.37 -10.44 12.14
C ASP A 436 -3.78 -9.61 10.90
N GLY A 437 -3.33 -10.00 9.70
CA GLY A 437 -3.82 -9.49 8.41
C GLY A 437 -3.10 -8.27 7.84
N ALA A 438 -2.09 -7.73 8.52
CA ALA A 438 -1.18 -6.71 7.97
C ALA A 438 -0.13 -7.35 7.04
N VAL A 439 -0.53 -7.60 5.79
CA VAL A 439 0.37 -8.14 4.75
C VAL A 439 1.29 -7.05 4.16
N PRO A 440 2.54 -7.39 3.79
CA PRO A 440 3.47 -6.45 3.13
C PRO A 440 2.91 -5.78 1.88
N ASN A 441 2.88 -4.45 1.86
CA ASN A 441 2.36 -3.65 0.73
C ASN A 441 3.08 -2.28 0.63
N ASN A 442 2.50 -1.30 -0.08
CA ASN A 442 3.12 0.02 -0.32
C ASN A 442 2.62 1.15 0.59
N ASP A 443 1.70 0.91 1.53
CA ASP A 443 1.07 1.97 2.33
C ASP A 443 0.78 1.56 3.79
N GLY A 444 0.69 2.55 4.68
CA GLY A 444 0.33 2.39 6.09
C GLY A 444 1.02 1.22 6.81
N ARG A 445 0.23 0.31 7.38
CA ARG A 445 0.69 -0.85 8.15
C ARG A 445 1.53 -1.81 7.30
N GLY A 446 1.06 -2.13 6.09
CA GLY A 446 1.75 -3.07 5.20
C GLY A 446 3.07 -2.52 4.63
N TYR A 447 3.22 -1.20 4.54
CA TYR A 447 4.52 -0.57 4.25
C TYR A 447 5.55 -0.87 5.36
N VAL A 448 5.15 -0.82 6.63
CA VAL A 448 6.04 -1.14 7.76
C VAL A 448 6.47 -2.61 7.72
N VAL A 449 5.54 -3.55 7.56
CA VAL A 449 5.89 -4.99 7.50
C VAL A 449 6.82 -5.27 6.31
N ARG A 450 6.60 -4.59 5.17
CA ARG A 450 7.52 -4.62 4.02
C ARG A 450 8.90 -4.03 4.35
N ARG A 451 8.99 -2.92 5.10
CA ARG A 451 10.27 -2.33 5.57
C ARG A 451 11.04 -3.33 6.43
N VAL A 452 10.38 -3.90 7.44
CA VAL A 452 10.95 -4.88 8.38
C VAL A 452 11.48 -6.12 7.65
N LEU A 453 10.69 -6.71 6.74
CA LEU A 453 11.10 -7.83 5.89
C LEU A 453 12.39 -7.53 5.12
N ARG A 454 12.44 -6.36 4.47
CA ARG A 454 13.57 -5.94 3.65
C ARG A 454 14.83 -5.65 4.47
N ARG A 455 14.70 -5.11 5.69
CA ARG A 455 15.78 -4.97 6.68
C ARG A 455 16.34 -6.34 7.05
N GLY A 456 15.49 -7.26 7.50
CA GLY A 456 15.86 -8.61 7.90
C GLY A 456 16.55 -9.41 6.79
N VAL A 457 15.99 -9.39 5.57
CA VAL A 457 16.56 -10.03 4.37
C VAL A 457 17.98 -9.54 4.09
N ARG A 458 18.22 -8.22 4.15
CA ARG A 458 19.56 -7.66 3.91
C ARG A 458 20.56 -8.12 4.98
N TYR A 459 20.16 -8.15 6.25
CA TYR A 459 21.04 -8.66 7.32
C TYR A 459 21.43 -10.12 7.07
N ALA A 460 20.46 -10.98 6.75
CA ALA A 460 20.71 -12.39 6.42
C ALA A 460 21.64 -12.54 5.20
N ARG A 461 21.40 -11.80 4.12
CA ARG A 461 22.24 -11.82 2.92
C ARG A 461 23.67 -11.32 3.19
N LYS A 462 23.82 -10.23 3.95
CA LYS A 462 25.12 -9.57 4.18
C LYS A 462 26.00 -10.30 5.18
N TYR A 463 25.44 -10.72 6.31
CA TYR A 463 26.21 -11.21 7.46
C TYR A 463 26.25 -12.74 7.53
N PHE A 464 25.20 -13.42 7.05
CA PHE A 464 25.14 -14.88 7.02
C PHE A 464 25.39 -15.47 5.62
N ASN A 465 25.52 -14.64 4.57
CA ASN A 465 25.58 -15.08 3.17
C ASN A 465 24.39 -15.99 2.77
N ALA A 466 23.21 -15.74 3.36
CA ALA A 466 22.02 -16.56 3.13
C ALA A 466 21.46 -16.40 1.71
N GLU A 467 20.92 -17.48 1.16
CA GLU A 467 20.09 -17.44 -0.05
C GLU A 467 18.69 -16.87 0.28
N ILE A 468 18.18 -15.98 -0.57
CA ILE A 468 16.98 -15.17 -0.33
C ILE A 468 15.89 -15.55 -1.33
N GLY A 469 14.66 -15.68 -0.83
CA GLY A 469 13.50 -16.21 -1.55
C GLY A 469 12.65 -17.18 -0.71
N GLY A 470 13.00 -17.35 0.56
CA GLY A 470 12.40 -18.29 1.51
C GLY A 470 13.32 -18.56 2.71
N PHE A 471 14.04 -17.54 3.18
CA PHE A 471 14.89 -17.60 4.36
C PHE A 471 14.05 -17.59 5.65
N PHE A 472 13.11 -16.65 5.76
CA PHE A 472 12.27 -16.47 6.93
C PHE A 472 11.28 -17.63 7.14
N SER A 473 10.78 -18.24 6.06
CA SER A 473 9.91 -19.41 6.16
C SER A 473 10.61 -20.67 6.66
N GLN A 474 11.95 -20.73 6.61
CA GLN A 474 12.73 -21.81 7.23
C GLN A 474 12.88 -21.63 8.74
N ILE A 475 12.71 -20.41 9.26
CA ILE A 475 12.77 -20.07 10.70
C ILE A 475 11.37 -20.15 11.34
N LEU A 476 10.33 -19.78 10.58
CA LEU A 476 8.93 -19.76 11.02
C LEU A 476 8.45 -21.01 11.80
N PRO A 477 8.81 -22.27 11.46
CA PRO A 477 8.36 -23.43 12.24
C PRO A 477 8.75 -23.40 13.71
N THR A 478 9.98 -22.97 14.03
CA THR A 478 10.47 -22.85 15.41
C THR A 478 9.78 -21.71 16.16
N LEU A 479 9.38 -20.64 15.47
CA LEU A 479 8.55 -19.58 16.06
C LEU A 479 7.15 -20.09 16.41
N VAL A 480 6.52 -20.86 15.52
CA VAL A 480 5.20 -21.48 15.75
C VAL A 480 5.27 -22.50 16.88
N GLU A 481 6.33 -23.30 16.97
CA GLU A 481 6.57 -24.23 18.07
C GLU A 481 6.75 -23.52 19.42
N HIS A 482 7.50 -22.41 19.46
CA HIS A 482 7.79 -21.68 20.70
C HIS A 482 6.66 -20.76 21.19
N MET A 483 5.83 -20.21 20.28
CA MET A 483 4.80 -19.21 20.63
C MET A 483 3.36 -19.64 20.34
N GLY A 484 3.13 -20.72 19.58
CA GLY A 484 1.81 -21.13 19.10
C GLY A 484 0.84 -21.67 20.15
N GLU A 485 1.30 -22.08 21.34
CA GLU A 485 0.40 -22.44 22.44
C GLU A 485 -0.31 -21.20 23.02
N GLN A 486 0.44 -20.12 23.22
CA GLN A 486 -0.09 -18.84 23.72
C GLN A 486 -0.84 -18.05 22.63
N PHE A 487 -0.44 -18.22 21.37
CA PHE A 487 -0.97 -17.49 20.22
C PHE A 487 -1.34 -18.46 19.08
N PRO A 488 -2.48 -19.17 19.18
CA PRO A 488 -2.90 -20.19 18.23
C PRO A 488 -3.05 -19.71 16.78
N GLU A 489 -3.23 -18.40 16.57
CA GLU A 489 -3.29 -17.75 15.25
C GLU A 489 -2.03 -18.01 14.41
N LEU A 490 -0.85 -18.14 15.03
CA LEU A 490 0.40 -18.49 14.34
C LEU A 490 0.36 -19.89 13.74
N GLY A 491 -0.17 -20.87 14.49
CA GLY A 491 -0.31 -22.25 14.02
C GLY A 491 -1.40 -22.39 12.96
N GLN A 492 -2.54 -21.71 13.16
CA GLN A 492 -3.65 -21.71 12.21
C GLN A 492 -3.28 -21.12 10.83
N LYS A 493 -2.42 -20.10 10.81
CA LYS A 493 -2.02 -19.37 9.58
C LYS A 493 -0.59 -19.63 9.12
N GLN A 494 0.08 -20.66 9.65
CA GLN A 494 1.50 -20.93 9.36
C GLN A 494 1.80 -21.03 7.86
N GLN A 495 0.91 -21.63 7.08
CA GLN A 495 1.07 -21.76 5.62
C GLN A 495 0.93 -20.41 4.91
N ASP A 496 -0.09 -19.61 5.25
CA ASP A 496 -0.29 -18.26 4.69
C ASP A 496 0.90 -17.36 4.98
N ILE A 497 1.38 -17.36 6.23
CA ILE A 497 2.55 -16.60 6.68
C ILE A 497 3.78 -17.02 5.86
N LYS A 498 4.01 -18.34 5.71
CA LYS A 498 5.10 -18.88 4.88
C LYS A 498 5.05 -18.36 3.44
N GLU A 499 3.90 -18.49 2.78
CA GLU A 499 3.77 -18.11 1.37
C GLU A 499 3.92 -16.60 1.16
N ILE A 500 3.38 -15.78 2.06
CA ILE A 500 3.50 -14.32 1.99
C ILE A 500 4.95 -13.87 2.19
N LEU A 501 5.70 -14.52 3.09
CA LEU A 501 7.14 -14.30 3.29
C LEU A 501 7.94 -14.67 2.03
N ASP A 502 7.80 -15.91 1.55
CA ASP A 502 8.52 -16.43 0.37
C ASP A 502 8.30 -15.53 -0.86
N GLU A 503 7.03 -15.26 -1.18
CA GLU A 503 6.68 -14.44 -2.34
C GLU A 503 7.20 -12.99 -2.23
N GLU A 504 7.41 -12.44 -1.02
CA GLU A 504 7.97 -11.08 -0.83
C GLU A 504 9.49 -11.07 -0.86
N GLU A 505 10.14 -12.07 -0.28
CA GLU A 505 11.59 -12.27 -0.41
C GLU A 505 11.99 -12.41 -1.87
N GLU A 506 11.28 -13.26 -2.63
CA GLU A 506 11.46 -13.42 -4.07
C GLU A 506 11.32 -12.08 -4.82
N ALA A 507 10.28 -11.32 -4.51
CA ALA A 507 10.01 -10.03 -5.14
C ALA A 507 11.11 -9.00 -4.82
N PHE A 508 11.62 -9.02 -3.59
CA PHE A 508 12.67 -8.11 -3.15
C PHE A 508 14.06 -8.51 -3.63
N ALA A 509 14.42 -9.79 -3.68
CA ALA A 509 15.70 -10.25 -4.24
C ALA A 509 15.90 -9.74 -5.68
N ARG A 510 14.82 -9.70 -6.48
CA ARG A 510 14.81 -9.18 -7.85
C ARG A 510 15.01 -7.66 -7.98
N THR A 511 14.87 -6.88 -6.89
CA THR A 511 15.09 -5.42 -6.86
C THR A 511 16.31 -5.00 -6.04
N LEU A 512 16.59 -5.68 -4.93
CA LEU A 512 17.77 -5.51 -4.05
C LEU A 512 19.07 -5.43 -4.87
N ASP A 513 19.24 -6.40 -5.77
CA ASP A 513 20.40 -6.53 -6.67
C ASP A 513 20.62 -5.35 -7.63
N ARG A 514 19.60 -4.49 -7.81
CA ARG A 514 19.65 -3.26 -8.61
C ARG A 514 19.77 -2.03 -7.72
N GLY A 515 19.04 -2.01 -6.60
CA GLY A 515 19.09 -0.97 -5.59
C GLY A 515 20.49 -0.81 -4.99
N GLU A 516 21.12 -1.90 -4.56
CA GLU A 516 22.51 -1.91 -4.05
C GLU A 516 23.47 -1.34 -5.09
N LYS A 517 23.45 -1.83 -6.33
CA LYS A 517 24.34 -1.34 -7.41
C LYS A 517 24.12 0.14 -7.76
N GLN A 518 22.91 0.68 -7.55
CA GLN A 518 22.61 2.08 -7.80
C GLN A 518 22.91 2.96 -6.58
N PHE A 519 22.76 2.46 -5.35
CA PHE A 519 23.31 3.08 -4.15
C PHE A 519 24.84 3.20 -4.25
N GLU A 520 25.53 2.10 -4.57
CA GLU A 520 26.99 2.04 -4.71
C GLU A 520 27.52 3.16 -5.62
N LYS A 521 26.83 3.38 -6.73
CA LYS A 521 27.12 4.44 -7.69
C LYS A 521 26.90 5.84 -7.09
N TYR A 522 25.79 6.09 -6.41
CA TYR A 522 25.51 7.39 -5.78
C TYR A 522 26.47 7.70 -4.63
N ALA A 523 26.69 6.73 -3.71
CA ALA A 523 27.67 6.85 -2.63
C ALA A 523 29.10 7.08 -3.16
N SER A 524 29.49 6.37 -4.23
CA SER A 524 30.78 6.58 -4.90
C SER A 524 30.89 7.93 -5.60
N MET A 525 29.78 8.55 -6.01
CA MET A 525 29.76 9.88 -6.60
C MET A 525 29.90 10.96 -5.53
N ALA A 526 29.15 10.86 -4.43
CA ALA A 526 29.24 11.77 -3.28
C ALA A 526 30.66 11.81 -2.69
N ILE A 527 31.23 10.64 -2.36
CA ILE A 527 32.62 10.52 -1.86
C ILE A 527 33.63 11.12 -2.84
N LYS A 528 33.43 10.97 -4.16
CA LYS A 528 34.33 11.56 -5.18
C LYS A 528 34.14 13.06 -5.37
N ALA A 529 32.99 13.63 -5.01
CA ALA A 529 32.75 15.07 -4.96
C ALA A 529 33.35 15.72 -3.69
N GLY A 530 33.75 14.92 -2.69
CA GLY A 530 34.10 15.41 -1.35
C GLY A 530 32.87 15.61 -0.45
N GLU A 531 31.71 15.13 -0.87
CA GLU A 531 30.44 15.23 -0.15
C GLU A 531 30.24 13.96 0.71
N ASN A 532 30.44 14.07 2.02
CA ASN A 532 30.11 13.00 2.98
C ASN A 532 28.59 12.88 3.24
N LYS A 533 27.75 13.21 2.24
CA LYS A 533 26.29 13.24 2.31
C LYS A 533 25.69 12.74 1.00
N LEU A 534 24.60 11.98 1.07
CA LEU A 534 23.75 11.68 -0.09
C LEU A 534 22.65 12.74 -0.21
N SER A 535 22.39 13.22 -1.42
CA SER A 535 21.32 14.21 -1.66
C SER A 535 19.96 13.58 -1.39
N GLY A 536 19.04 14.34 -0.77
CA GLY A 536 17.68 13.84 -0.55
C GLY A 536 16.94 13.47 -1.84
N SER A 537 17.37 14.01 -2.99
CA SER A 537 16.83 13.67 -4.31
C SER A 537 17.31 12.31 -4.83
N ASP A 538 18.55 11.89 -4.54
CA ASP A 538 19.04 10.56 -4.94
C ASP A 538 18.48 9.47 -4.02
N VAL A 539 18.30 9.76 -2.73
CA VAL A 539 17.62 8.88 -1.77
C VAL A 539 16.14 8.70 -2.15
N TRP A 540 15.42 9.79 -2.42
CA TRP A 540 14.04 9.70 -2.93
C TRP A 540 13.97 8.95 -4.26
N ARG A 541 14.97 9.08 -5.14
CA ARG A 541 15.02 8.36 -6.42
C ARG A 541 15.34 6.87 -6.26
N LEU A 542 16.19 6.49 -5.31
CA LEU A 542 16.37 5.08 -4.92
C LEU A 542 15.03 4.47 -4.47
N TYR A 543 14.27 5.21 -3.67
CA TYR A 543 12.93 4.83 -3.23
C TYR A 543 11.93 4.73 -4.39
N ASP A 544 11.62 5.84 -5.06
CA ASP A 544 10.53 5.99 -6.03
C ASP A 544 10.81 5.27 -7.36
N THR A 545 12.00 5.45 -7.94
CA THR A 545 12.34 4.89 -9.26
C THR A 545 12.84 3.45 -9.20
N PHE A 546 13.50 3.05 -8.11
CA PHE A 546 14.15 1.73 -8.00
C PHE A 546 13.53 0.82 -6.91
N GLY A 547 12.55 1.30 -6.15
CA GLY A 547 11.86 0.54 -5.11
C GLY A 547 12.73 0.21 -3.90
N PHE A 548 13.87 0.91 -3.72
CA PHE A 548 14.89 0.64 -2.71
C PHE A 548 14.64 1.50 -1.46
N PRO A 549 14.33 0.91 -0.30
CA PRO A 549 13.90 1.66 0.89
C PRO A 549 14.86 2.76 1.38
N GLU A 550 14.27 3.85 1.90
CA GLU A 550 14.98 4.99 2.48
C GLU A 550 15.80 4.60 3.71
N ASP A 551 15.26 3.72 4.57
CA ASP A 551 15.94 3.22 5.76
C ASP A 551 17.10 2.27 5.42
N LEU A 552 16.93 1.40 4.42
CA LEU A 552 18.05 0.63 3.88
C LEU A 552 19.12 1.56 3.31
N THR A 553 18.73 2.64 2.64
CA THR A 553 19.64 3.65 2.11
C THR A 553 20.41 4.35 3.25
N LYS A 554 19.73 4.74 4.34
CA LYS A 554 20.33 5.29 5.56
C LYS A 554 21.33 4.31 6.20
N LEU A 555 20.94 3.05 6.34
CA LEU A 555 21.79 1.99 6.89
C LEU A 555 22.99 1.66 5.98
N MET A 556 22.86 1.76 4.63
CA MET A 556 24.02 1.67 3.72
C MET A 556 24.95 2.90 3.81
N ALA A 557 24.41 4.08 4.14
CA ALA A 557 25.17 5.32 4.28
C ALA A 557 25.96 5.36 5.60
N GLU A 558 25.32 5.01 6.71
CA GLU A 558 25.94 4.86 8.04
C GLU A 558 27.12 3.87 8.01
N GLU A 559 26.94 2.70 7.36
CA GLU A 559 28.00 1.70 7.13
C GLU A 559 29.21 2.21 6.33
N ARG A 560 29.12 3.40 5.74
CA ARG A 560 30.17 4.05 4.94
C ARG A 560 30.62 5.41 5.49
N GLY A 561 30.09 5.86 6.63
CA GLY A 561 30.35 7.20 7.16
C GLY A 561 29.78 8.33 6.29
N ILE A 562 28.76 8.04 5.48
CA ILE A 562 28.01 9.02 4.68
C ILE A 562 26.72 9.35 5.45
N THR A 563 26.32 10.63 5.50
CA THR A 563 25.05 11.04 6.12
C THR A 563 23.92 11.16 5.08
N ILE A 564 22.68 11.15 5.58
CA ILE A 564 21.48 11.52 4.82
C ILE A 564 20.80 12.69 5.54
N ASP A 565 20.21 13.59 4.77
CA ASP A 565 19.46 14.73 5.27
C ASP A 565 17.96 14.50 5.08
N GLU A 566 17.30 14.10 6.16
CA GLU A 566 15.87 13.74 6.15
C GLU A 566 14.96 14.91 5.75
N ALA A 567 15.40 16.17 5.96
CA ALA A 567 14.66 17.34 5.49
C ALA A 567 14.74 17.48 3.96
N GLU A 568 15.89 17.20 3.34
CA GLU A 568 15.98 17.13 1.88
C GLU A 568 15.15 15.99 1.28
N VAL A 569 15.12 14.80 1.91
CA VAL A 569 14.30 13.68 1.44
C VAL A 569 12.82 14.03 1.56
N SER A 570 12.40 14.63 2.68
CA SER A 570 11.02 15.10 2.89
C SER A 570 10.61 16.16 1.84
N VAL A 571 11.50 17.09 1.50
CA VAL A 571 11.28 18.08 0.43
C VAL A 571 11.20 17.44 -0.96
N ALA A 572 11.96 16.38 -1.24
CA ALA A 572 11.85 15.62 -2.49
C ALA A 572 10.52 14.83 -2.56
N ARG A 573 10.15 14.20 -1.45
CA ARG A 573 8.90 13.44 -1.26
C ARG A 573 7.66 14.30 -1.45
N GLU A 574 7.55 15.44 -0.78
CA GLU A 574 6.34 16.26 -0.88
C GLU A 574 6.21 16.92 -2.26
N LYS A 575 7.32 17.26 -2.95
CA LYS A 575 7.29 17.69 -4.36
C LYS A 575 6.73 16.60 -5.29
N ALA A 576 7.09 15.34 -5.08
CA ALA A 576 6.52 14.21 -5.83
C ALA A 576 5.03 13.97 -5.48
N ARG A 577 4.65 14.21 -4.22
CA ARG A 577 3.27 14.10 -3.73
C ARG A 577 2.37 15.22 -4.23
N GLU A 578 2.85 16.46 -4.29
CA GLU A 578 2.14 17.61 -4.88
C GLU A 578 1.85 17.37 -6.37
N ALA A 579 2.83 16.85 -7.12
CA ALA A 579 2.62 16.41 -8.51
C ALA A 579 1.58 15.27 -8.65
N SER A 580 1.29 14.55 -7.56
CA SER A 580 0.33 13.44 -7.50
C SER A 580 -1.04 13.82 -6.87
N LYS A 581 -1.17 15.00 -6.27
CA LYS A 581 -2.33 15.41 -5.44
C LYS A 581 -3.54 15.93 -6.22
N ALA A 582 -3.40 16.19 -7.52
CA ALA A 582 -4.31 17.01 -8.33
C ALA A 582 -5.72 16.42 -8.62
N VAL A 583 -6.23 15.46 -7.83
CA VAL A 583 -7.42 14.64 -8.17
C VAL A 583 -8.41 14.42 -6.99
N LYS A 584 -8.06 14.67 -5.72
CA LYS A 584 -8.75 13.96 -4.61
C LYS A 584 -9.26 14.72 -3.37
N GLU A 585 -9.39 16.04 -3.39
CA GLU A 585 -9.97 16.80 -2.25
C GLU A 585 -11.06 17.79 -2.70
N SER A 586 -12.34 17.37 -2.64
CA SER A 586 -13.49 18.27 -2.76
C SER A 586 -14.80 17.74 -2.13
N VAL A 587 -14.75 16.72 -1.25
CA VAL A 587 -15.96 16.13 -0.62
C VAL A 587 -15.69 15.77 0.85
N GLN A 588 -16.21 16.60 1.76
CA GLN A 588 -16.48 16.47 3.21
C GLN A 588 -16.01 17.73 3.96
N THR A 589 -16.94 18.67 4.17
CA THR A 589 -16.75 19.91 4.96
C THR A 589 -17.82 20.08 6.05
N PHE A 590 -18.60 19.03 6.33
CA PHE A 590 -19.55 18.99 7.44
C PHE A 590 -18.86 18.56 8.74
N ALA A 591 -19.29 19.14 9.86
CA ALA A 591 -18.78 18.80 11.17
C ALA A 591 -19.31 17.44 11.66
N LYS A 592 -18.51 16.76 12.46
CA LYS A 592 -18.85 15.45 13.06
C LYS A 592 -19.17 15.62 14.55
N LEU A 593 -19.86 14.66 15.15
CA LEU A 593 -20.05 14.64 16.61
C LEU A 593 -18.83 13.96 17.24
N ASP A 594 -18.06 14.72 18.02
CA ASP A 594 -17.00 14.15 18.87
C ASP A 594 -17.57 13.57 20.18
N VAL A 595 -16.73 12.91 20.98
CA VAL A 595 -17.11 12.25 22.23
C VAL A 595 -17.73 13.22 23.24
N HIS A 596 -17.35 14.51 23.25
CA HIS A 596 -17.94 15.53 24.12
C HIS A 596 -19.28 15.99 23.61
N ARG A 597 -19.48 16.10 22.29
CA ARG A 597 -20.81 16.39 21.71
C ARG A 597 -21.77 15.23 21.99
N ILE A 598 -21.32 13.98 21.87
CA ILE A 598 -22.10 12.77 22.21
C ILE A 598 -22.41 12.72 23.72
N SER A 599 -21.43 13.01 24.58
CA SER A 599 -21.64 13.07 26.03
C SER A 599 -22.58 14.21 26.43
N GLU A 600 -22.49 15.40 25.81
CA GLU A 600 -23.44 16.50 26.06
C GLU A 600 -24.87 16.07 25.70
N LEU A 601 -25.07 15.37 24.58
CA LEU A 601 -26.38 14.81 24.20
C LEU A 601 -26.93 13.83 25.25
N GLU A 602 -26.16 12.83 25.67
CA GLU A 602 -26.64 11.80 26.60
C GLU A 602 -26.71 12.27 28.07
N ASN A 603 -25.71 13.04 28.52
CA ASN A 603 -25.53 13.36 29.94
C ASN A 603 -26.08 14.73 30.35
N GLU A 604 -26.06 15.74 29.48
CA GLU A 604 -26.47 17.10 29.83
C GLU A 604 -27.85 17.45 29.25
N LEU A 605 -28.01 17.26 27.93
CA LEU A 605 -29.23 17.57 27.18
C LEU A 605 -30.29 16.46 27.24
N LYS A 606 -29.92 15.26 27.72
CA LYS A 606 -30.76 14.06 27.88
C LYS A 606 -31.51 13.63 26.62
N VAL A 607 -30.86 13.76 25.47
CA VAL A 607 -31.36 13.37 24.15
C VAL A 607 -31.18 11.86 23.97
N THR A 608 -32.26 11.15 23.65
CA THR A 608 -32.19 9.73 23.31
C THR A 608 -31.54 9.50 21.95
N ARG A 609 -30.84 8.36 21.80
CA ARG A 609 -30.28 7.89 20.53
C ARG A 609 -31.38 7.78 19.45
N THR A 610 -31.00 7.98 18.19
CA THR A 610 -31.94 8.04 17.07
C THR A 610 -32.37 6.62 16.65
N ASP A 611 -33.67 6.35 16.62
CA ASP A 611 -34.21 5.11 16.05
C ASP A 611 -34.04 5.14 14.52
N SER A 612 -33.16 4.30 13.98
CA SER A 612 -32.87 4.26 12.56
C SER A 612 -33.46 3.04 11.85
N GLU A 613 -34.36 2.27 12.47
CA GLU A 613 -34.86 1.02 11.86
C GLU A 613 -35.78 1.27 10.65
N ALA A 614 -36.36 2.47 10.54
CA ALA A 614 -37.07 2.90 9.35
C ALA A 614 -36.17 2.99 8.09
N LYS A 615 -34.83 2.98 8.20
CA LYS A 615 -33.89 3.02 7.05
C LYS A 615 -34.01 1.83 6.09
N TYR A 616 -34.63 0.73 6.54
CA TYR A 616 -34.92 -0.47 5.77
C TYR A 616 -36.30 -0.46 5.10
N LEU A 617 -37.19 0.46 5.50
CA LEU A 617 -38.52 0.60 4.92
C LEU A 617 -38.47 1.43 3.62
N LYS A 618 -39.63 1.57 2.97
CA LYS A 618 -39.79 2.36 1.74
C LYS A 618 -40.75 3.52 1.99
N GLY A 619 -40.40 4.68 1.44
CA GLY A 619 -41.18 5.91 1.55
C GLY A 619 -40.87 6.73 2.80
N ASP A 620 -41.65 7.78 2.96
CA ASP A 620 -41.36 8.88 3.87
C ASP A 620 -41.88 8.60 5.28
N ILE A 621 -41.22 9.19 6.30
CA ILE A 621 -41.68 9.08 7.69
C ILE A 621 -41.85 10.45 8.34
N THR A 622 -42.80 10.56 9.26
CA THR A 622 -42.88 11.69 10.18
C THR A 622 -41.95 11.45 11.37
N SER A 623 -41.07 12.41 11.63
CA SER A 623 -40.08 12.45 12.72
C SER A 623 -40.21 13.77 13.49
N LYS A 624 -39.55 13.87 14.65
CA LYS A 624 -39.41 15.06 15.46
C LYS A 624 -37.96 15.56 15.47
N VAL A 625 -37.77 16.85 15.22
CA VAL A 625 -36.46 17.50 15.38
C VAL A 625 -36.11 17.55 16.88
N TYR A 626 -34.97 16.98 17.27
CA TYR A 626 -34.44 17.13 18.62
C TYR A 626 -33.56 18.38 18.74
N LEU A 627 -32.52 18.49 17.91
CA LEU A 627 -31.54 19.57 17.98
C LEU A 627 -30.94 19.89 16.61
N ILE A 628 -30.48 21.13 16.46
CA ILE A 628 -29.70 21.61 15.32
C ILE A 628 -28.25 21.76 15.77
N TYR A 629 -27.30 21.13 15.07
CA TYR A 629 -25.88 21.19 15.38
C TYR A 629 -25.16 22.15 14.42
N THR A 630 -24.46 23.14 14.96
CA THR A 630 -23.69 24.15 14.19
C THR A 630 -22.29 23.70 13.80
N GLY A 631 -21.89 22.49 14.19
CA GLY A 631 -20.50 22.05 14.17
C GLY A 631 -19.67 22.47 15.39
N LYS A 632 -20.32 23.06 16.41
CA LYS A 632 -19.76 23.35 17.74
C LYS A 632 -20.82 23.19 18.81
N ASP A 633 -21.95 23.88 18.62
CA ASP A 633 -22.99 24.08 19.61
C ASP A 633 -24.30 23.41 19.16
N PHE A 634 -25.15 23.06 20.13
CA PHE A 634 -26.51 22.59 19.88
C PHE A 634 -27.53 23.71 20.09
N LEU A 635 -28.28 24.02 19.03
CA LEU A 635 -29.30 25.05 19.01
C LEU A 635 -30.71 24.45 18.98
N LYS A 636 -31.65 25.19 19.56
CA LYS A 636 -33.09 24.86 19.59
C LYS A 636 -33.92 25.55 18.51
N SER A 637 -33.35 26.46 17.73
CA SER A 637 -33.99 27.05 16.54
C SER A 637 -32.92 27.46 15.53
N SER A 638 -33.25 27.43 14.24
CA SER A 638 -32.39 27.89 13.14
C SER A 638 -32.48 29.39 12.87
N LYS A 639 -33.27 30.15 13.62
CA LYS A 639 -33.66 31.56 13.32
C LYS A 639 -32.49 32.51 13.13
N GLU A 640 -31.44 32.34 13.92
CA GLU A 640 -30.26 33.22 13.93
C GLU A 640 -29.16 32.73 12.99
N ILE A 641 -29.37 31.60 12.30
CA ILE A 641 -28.41 30.98 11.40
C ILE A 641 -28.60 31.56 9.99
N PRO A 642 -27.53 32.05 9.31
CA PRO A 642 -27.65 32.54 7.94
C PRO A 642 -28.13 31.45 6.96
N PRO A 643 -28.96 31.77 5.95
CA PRO A 643 -29.40 30.81 4.93
C PRO A 643 -28.22 30.12 4.24
N LYS A 644 -28.39 28.82 3.94
CA LYS A 644 -27.36 27.96 3.31
C LYS A 644 -26.06 27.77 4.11
N THR A 645 -26.07 28.08 5.41
CA THR A 645 -25.00 27.65 6.33
C THR A 645 -25.01 26.12 6.49
N PRO A 646 -23.85 25.43 6.43
CA PRO A 646 -23.75 24.01 6.77
C PRO A 646 -24.16 23.72 8.21
N LEU A 647 -25.03 22.73 8.41
CA LEU A 647 -25.55 22.29 9.71
C LEU A 647 -25.75 20.77 9.72
N GLY A 648 -25.89 20.19 10.90
CA GLY A 648 -26.44 18.84 11.10
C GLY A 648 -27.78 18.89 11.84
N LEU A 649 -28.75 18.04 11.48
CA LEU A 649 -29.97 17.81 12.26
C LEU A 649 -29.91 16.47 13.01
N ILE A 650 -30.30 16.49 14.28
CA ILE A 650 -30.53 15.29 15.10
C ILE A 650 -32.04 15.09 15.25
N LEU A 651 -32.49 13.87 14.97
CA LEU A 651 -33.90 13.46 14.95
C LEU A 651 -34.18 12.38 15.99
N ASP A 652 -35.46 12.22 16.36
CA ASP A 652 -35.94 11.11 17.19
C ASP A 652 -35.79 9.75 16.49
N LYS A 653 -36.09 9.72 15.19
CA LYS A 653 -35.97 8.55 14.31
C LYS A 653 -35.73 8.95 12.86
N THR A 654 -35.22 8.06 12.01
CA THR A 654 -34.94 8.37 10.60
C THR A 654 -35.06 7.18 9.64
N ASN A 655 -35.46 7.46 8.41
CA ASN A 655 -35.40 6.56 7.25
C ASN A 655 -34.15 6.78 6.37
N PHE A 656 -33.33 7.79 6.68
CA PHE A 656 -32.05 8.01 6.01
C PHE A 656 -31.03 6.96 6.48
N TYR A 657 -30.21 6.50 5.54
CA TYR A 657 -29.11 5.56 5.80
C TYR A 657 -27.80 6.31 6.06
N ALA A 658 -27.16 6.06 7.20
CA ALA A 658 -25.83 6.57 7.51
C ALA A 658 -24.73 5.75 6.83
N GLU A 659 -23.69 6.41 6.31
CA GLU A 659 -22.57 5.75 5.61
C GLU A 659 -21.94 4.64 6.44
N SER A 660 -22.05 3.39 5.98
CA SER A 660 -21.60 2.19 6.70
C SER A 660 -21.53 0.98 5.77
N GLY A 661 -20.75 -0.05 6.13
CA GLY A 661 -20.61 -1.28 5.34
C GLY A 661 -20.08 -1.11 3.90
N GLY A 662 -19.51 0.05 3.57
CA GLY A 662 -19.14 0.43 2.20
C GLY A 662 -20.30 1.00 1.36
N GLN A 663 -21.53 1.05 1.87
CA GLN A 663 -22.64 1.78 1.26
C GLN A 663 -22.55 3.27 1.65
N ILE A 664 -22.60 4.14 0.64
CA ILE A 664 -22.55 5.60 0.87
C ILE A 664 -23.79 6.12 1.60
N ALA A 665 -23.63 7.24 2.32
CA ALA A 665 -24.71 7.96 2.99
C ALA A 665 -25.89 8.28 2.06
N ASP A 666 -27.08 8.44 2.66
CA ASP A 666 -28.24 9.01 1.98
C ASP A 666 -28.24 10.54 1.89
N THR A 667 -28.95 11.02 0.87
CA THR A 667 -29.21 12.44 0.58
C THR A 667 -30.70 12.61 0.31
N GLY A 668 -31.24 13.81 0.48
CA GLY A 668 -32.67 14.07 0.35
C GLY A 668 -33.08 15.37 1.00
N ARG A 669 -34.25 15.40 1.64
CA ARG A 669 -34.76 16.56 2.36
C ARG A 669 -35.55 16.18 3.62
N ILE A 670 -35.56 17.13 4.55
CA ILE A 670 -36.36 17.10 5.78
C ILE A 670 -37.23 18.36 5.73
N VAL A 671 -38.55 18.20 5.69
CA VAL A 671 -39.50 19.30 5.36
C VAL A 671 -40.59 19.48 6.41
N ILE A 672 -41.11 20.71 6.47
CA ILE A 672 -42.42 21.04 7.05
C ILE A 672 -43.21 21.68 5.91
N ASP A 673 -44.33 21.06 5.51
CA ASP A 673 -45.08 21.41 4.29
C ASP A 673 -45.37 22.92 4.16
N GLY A 674 -44.74 23.56 3.15
CA GLY A 674 -44.89 24.98 2.86
C GLY A 674 -44.27 25.95 3.88
N VAL A 675 -43.57 25.45 4.91
CA VAL A 675 -42.98 26.23 6.00
C VAL A 675 -41.45 26.21 5.96
N ALA A 676 -40.83 25.04 5.81
CA ALA A 676 -39.37 24.88 5.83
C ALA A 676 -38.88 23.68 5.02
N GLU A 677 -37.69 23.80 4.42
CA GLU A 677 -37.00 22.71 3.71
C GLU A 677 -35.50 22.72 4.06
N PHE A 678 -35.07 21.65 4.73
CA PHE A 678 -33.66 21.35 4.99
C PHE A 678 -33.17 20.30 4.00
N LYS A 679 -32.13 20.64 3.24
CA LYS A 679 -31.58 19.75 2.21
C LYS A 679 -30.43 18.92 2.78
N VAL A 680 -30.63 17.61 2.87
CA VAL A 680 -29.65 16.65 3.36
C VAL A 680 -28.71 16.27 2.22
N LEU A 681 -27.41 16.52 2.43
CA LEU A 681 -26.33 16.24 1.47
C LEU A 681 -25.40 15.11 1.94
N ASP A 682 -25.49 14.72 3.20
CA ASP A 682 -24.72 13.65 3.85
C ASP A 682 -25.47 13.15 5.10
N THR A 683 -25.26 11.90 5.49
CA THR A 683 -25.89 11.28 6.68
C THR A 683 -24.87 10.36 7.35
N GLN A 684 -24.57 10.61 8.62
CA GLN A 684 -23.51 9.92 9.36
C GLN A 684 -24.00 9.52 10.76
N GLU A 685 -23.49 8.43 11.32
CA GLU A 685 -23.85 7.95 12.67
C GLU A 685 -22.67 8.08 13.63
N PHE A 686 -22.93 8.63 14.82
CA PHE A 686 -21.93 8.83 15.87
C PHE A 686 -22.49 8.39 17.22
N GLY A 687 -21.99 7.29 17.77
CA GLY A 687 -22.39 6.77 19.09
C GLY A 687 -23.88 6.40 19.22
N GLY A 688 -24.57 6.11 18.11
CA GLY A 688 -26.02 5.86 18.05
C GLY A 688 -26.89 7.10 17.81
N TYR A 689 -26.30 8.27 17.54
CA TYR A 689 -27.02 9.45 17.05
C TYR A 689 -26.81 9.59 15.54
N VAL A 690 -27.88 9.73 14.76
CA VAL A 690 -27.78 9.96 13.31
C VAL A 690 -27.83 11.47 13.02
N LEU A 691 -26.77 11.97 12.42
CA LEU A 691 -26.60 13.37 12.05
C LEU A 691 -26.87 13.55 10.56
N HIS A 692 -27.90 14.34 10.24
CA HIS A 692 -28.32 14.64 8.88
C HIS A 692 -27.65 15.94 8.44
N ASN A 693 -26.54 15.82 7.72
CA ASN A 693 -25.67 16.92 7.32
C ASN A 693 -26.22 17.61 6.06
N GLY A 694 -26.29 18.93 6.08
CA GLY A 694 -27.00 19.67 5.03
C GLY A 694 -27.04 21.17 5.28
N TYR A 695 -28.04 21.83 4.70
CA TYR A 695 -28.32 23.24 4.96
C TYR A 695 -29.82 23.55 4.78
N LEU A 696 -30.30 24.63 5.40
CA LEU A 696 -31.67 25.10 5.24
C LEU A 696 -31.80 25.93 3.94
N GLU A 697 -32.65 25.48 3.01
CA GLU A 697 -32.90 26.14 1.72
C GLU A 697 -33.91 27.28 1.88
N TYR A 698 -34.96 27.09 2.71
CA TYR A 698 -35.85 28.13 3.22
C TYR A 698 -36.54 27.72 4.54
N GLY A 699 -37.12 28.71 5.24
CA GLY A 699 -37.92 28.52 6.46
C GLY A 699 -37.16 28.74 7.77
N GLU A 700 -37.72 28.19 8.85
CA GLU A 700 -37.09 28.05 10.17
C GLU A 700 -37.42 26.66 10.70
N LEU A 701 -36.48 26.00 11.40
CA LEU A 701 -36.72 24.76 12.13
C LEU A 701 -36.46 24.98 13.62
N THR A 702 -37.27 24.35 14.48
CA THR A 702 -37.21 24.43 15.94
C THR A 702 -37.19 23.04 16.58
N ALA A 703 -36.47 22.90 17.70
CA ALA A 703 -36.43 21.70 18.51
C ALA A 703 -37.84 21.39 19.06
N GLY A 704 -38.39 20.27 18.60
CA GLY A 704 -39.74 19.83 18.89
C GLY A 704 -40.68 19.83 17.67
N ASP A 705 -40.28 20.41 16.54
CA ASP A 705 -41.08 20.42 15.30
C ASP A 705 -41.26 19.01 14.73
N SER A 706 -42.43 18.80 14.11
CA SER A 706 -42.77 17.59 13.38
C SER A 706 -42.41 17.76 11.91
N VAL A 707 -41.49 16.92 11.41
CA VAL A 707 -40.94 16.99 10.05
C VAL A 707 -41.24 15.72 9.26
N ILE A 708 -41.35 15.84 7.94
CA ILE A 708 -41.39 14.72 7.00
C ILE A 708 -39.96 14.48 6.50
N CYS A 709 -39.50 13.23 6.56
CA CYS A 709 -38.16 12.82 6.15
C CYS A 709 -38.24 12.06 4.82
N GLU A 710 -37.73 12.66 3.76
CA GLU A 710 -37.79 12.17 2.38
C GLU A 710 -36.37 11.95 1.83
N TYR A 711 -35.92 10.70 1.75
CA TYR A 711 -34.65 10.36 1.10
C TYR A 711 -34.83 10.27 -0.42
N ASP A 712 -33.76 10.50 -1.18
CA ASP A 712 -33.77 10.40 -2.65
C ASP A 712 -33.87 8.92 -3.09
N GLU A 713 -35.09 8.44 -3.31
CA GLU A 713 -35.35 7.07 -3.82
C GLU A 713 -34.75 6.83 -5.22
N LEU A 714 -34.64 7.86 -6.07
CA LEU A 714 -34.01 7.72 -7.39
C LEU A 714 -32.50 7.46 -7.29
N ARG A 715 -31.85 7.96 -6.23
CA ARG A 715 -30.46 7.65 -5.86
C ARG A 715 -30.34 6.37 -5.04
N ARG A 716 -31.26 6.11 -4.10
CA ARG A 716 -31.25 4.93 -3.22
C ARG A 716 -31.52 3.63 -3.97
N GLN A 717 -32.38 3.60 -4.99
CA GLN A 717 -32.70 2.37 -5.72
C GLN A 717 -31.47 1.81 -6.48
N PRO A 718 -30.66 2.59 -7.22
CA PRO A 718 -29.36 2.15 -7.73
C PRO A 718 -28.40 1.67 -6.64
N ILE A 719 -28.35 2.33 -5.48
CA ILE A 719 -27.52 1.90 -4.35
C ILE A 719 -27.98 0.53 -3.82
N ARG A 720 -29.29 0.31 -3.63
CA ARG A 720 -29.88 -1.00 -3.24
C ARG A 720 -29.57 -2.09 -4.27
N ASN A 721 -29.62 -1.76 -5.57
CA ASN A 721 -29.24 -2.69 -6.65
C ASN A 721 -27.76 -3.07 -6.54
N ASN A 722 -26.88 -2.08 -6.43
CA ASN A 722 -25.43 -2.26 -6.36
C ASN A 722 -25.03 -3.02 -5.08
N HIS A 723 -25.67 -2.78 -3.92
CA HIS A 723 -25.41 -3.52 -2.68
C HIS A 723 -25.77 -5.00 -2.83
N THR A 724 -26.95 -5.29 -3.36
CA THR A 724 -27.40 -6.68 -3.59
C THR A 724 -26.54 -7.36 -4.64
N GLY A 725 -26.07 -6.61 -5.64
CA GLY A 725 -25.06 -7.04 -6.61
C GLY A 725 -23.72 -7.39 -5.97
N THR A 726 -23.28 -6.67 -4.92
CA THR A 726 -22.06 -7.00 -4.18
C THR A 726 -22.16 -8.38 -3.52
N HIS A 727 -23.27 -8.71 -2.85
CA HIS A 727 -23.47 -10.03 -2.24
C HIS A 727 -23.54 -11.16 -3.30
N ILE A 728 -24.19 -10.92 -4.44
CA ILE A 728 -24.27 -11.88 -5.55
C ILE A 728 -22.89 -12.06 -6.23
N LEU A 729 -22.11 -10.99 -6.39
CA LEU A 729 -20.74 -11.04 -6.91
C LEU A 729 -19.80 -11.75 -5.93
N ASN A 730 -19.89 -11.47 -4.63
CA ASN A 730 -19.09 -12.10 -3.57
C ASN A 730 -19.35 -13.61 -3.50
N HIS A 731 -20.61 -14.02 -3.67
CA HIS A 731 -20.99 -15.42 -3.83
C HIS A 731 -20.42 -16.01 -5.13
N SER A 732 -20.63 -15.35 -6.28
CA SER A 732 -20.21 -15.86 -7.59
C SER A 732 -18.69 -15.95 -7.75
N LEU A 733 -17.93 -15.06 -7.10
CA LEU A 733 -16.46 -15.15 -7.01
C LEU A 733 -16.03 -16.40 -6.25
N ARG A 734 -16.68 -16.72 -5.13
CA ARG A 734 -16.43 -17.93 -4.33
C ARG A 734 -16.70 -19.21 -5.14
N GLU A 735 -17.76 -19.23 -5.95
CA GLU A 735 -18.11 -20.35 -6.86
C GLU A 735 -17.19 -20.50 -8.10
N VAL A 736 -16.33 -19.53 -8.37
CA VAL A 736 -15.41 -19.56 -9.52
C VAL A 736 -13.96 -19.75 -9.10
N LEU A 737 -13.53 -19.10 -8.02
CA LEU A 737 -12.13 -19.00 -7.63
C LEU A 737 -11.79 -19.73 -6.31
N GLY A 738 -12.78 -20.21 -5.57
CA GLY A 738 -12.59 -20.97 -4.32
C GLY A 738 -12.98 -20.22 -3.04
N ASP A 739 -12.91 -20.91 -1.90
CA ASP A 739 -13.34 -20.38 -0.60
C ASP A 739 -12.39 -19.33 0.01
N ASP A 740 -11.13 -19.28 -0.43
CA ASP A 740 -10.10 -18.33 0.05
C ASP A 740 -10.37 -16.88 -0.38
N ILE A 741 -11.32 -16.67 -1.29
CA ILE A 741 -11.79 -15.34 -1.70
C ILE A 741 -12.51 -14.67 -0.53
N ASN A 742 -11.92 -13.63 0.05
CA ASN A 742 -12.48 -12.88 1.18
C ASN A 742 -12.51 -11.38 0.87
N GLN A 743 -13.54 -10.68 1.34
CA GLN A 743 -13.66 -9.23 1.20
C GLN A 743 -12.48 -8.52 1.88
N LYS A 744 -11.90 -7.55 1.17
CA LYS A 744 -10.83 -6.63 1.64
C LYS A 744 -11.22 -5.16 1.50
N GLY A 745 -12.35 -4.87 0.86
CA GLY A 745 -12.94 -3.54 0.77
C GLY A 745 -14.19 -3.54 -0.11
N SER A 746 -15.08 -2.56 0.11
CA SER A 746 -16.29 -2.36 -0.67
C SER A 746 -16.51 -0.86 -0.89
N LEU A 747 -17.13 -0.52 -2.02
CA LEU A 747 -17.82 0.76 -2.22
C LEU A 747 -19.07 0.49 -3.06
N VAL A 748 -20.21 0.92 -2.54
CA VAL A 748 -21.52 0.83 -3.18
C VAL A 748 -22.06 2.25 -3.30
N ASP A 749 -21.98 2.80 -4.50
CA ASP A 749 -22.52 4.12 -4.85
C ASP A 749 -23.68 4.00 -5.86
N ASN A 750 -24.27 5.13 -6.27
CA ASN A 750 -25.42 5.15 -7.18
C ASN A 750 -25.05 4.92 -8.66
N GLU A 751 -23.77 4.86 -9.01
CA GLU A 751 -23.27 4.57 -10.37
C GLU A 751 -22.81 3.11 -10.49
N LYS A 752 -22.12 2.60 -9.46
CA LYS A 752 -21.39 1.33 -9.50
C LYS A 752 -21.26 0.65 -8.13
N LEU A 753 -20.95 -0.64 -8.19
CA LEU A 753 -20.30 -1.35 -7.09
C LEU A 753 -18.81 -1.55 -7.42
N ARG A 754 -17.97 -1.46 -6.40
CA ARG A 754 -16.53 -1.75 -6.44
C ARG A 754 -16.21 -2.72 -5.32
N PHE A 755 -15.82 -3.94 -5.68
CA PHE A 755 -15.55 -5.01 -4.74
C PHE A 755 -14.06 -5.37 -4.75
N ASP A 756 -13.42 -5.26 -3.58
CA ASP A 756 -12.00 -5.50 -3.38
C ASP A 756 -11.85 -6.81 -2.58
N PHE A 757 -11.12 -7.80 -3.09
CA PHE A 757 -11.10 -9.18 -2.55
C PHE A 757 -9.72 -9.84 -2.59
N SER A 758 -9.48 -10.82 -1.70
CA SER A 758 -8.23 -11.59 -1.70
C SER A 758 -8.20 -12.60 -2.85
N HIS A 759 -7.24 -12.43 -3.77
CA HIS A 759 -6.89 -13.41 -4.80
C HIS A 759 -5.47 -13.14 -5.30
N LYS A 760 -4.65 -14.19 -5.44
CA LYS A 760 -3.20 -14.04 -5.73
C LYS A 760 -2.91 -13.60 -7.17
N THR A 761 -3.67 -14.14 -8.12
CA THR A 761 -3.53 -13.94 -9.57
C THR A 761 -4.50 -12.87 -10.10
N GLY A 762 -4.34 -12.47 -11.37
CA GLY A 762 -5.40 -11.73 -12.07
C GLY A 762 -6.47 -12.71 -12.56
N VAL A 763 -7.74 -12.34 -12.43
CA VAL A 763 -8.85 -13.18 -12.87
C VAL A 763 -8.88 -13.21 -14.40
N THR A 764 -8.88 -14.39 -15.02
CA THR A 764 -8.82 -14.50 -16.48
C THR A 764 -10.16 -14.15 -17.13
N VAL A 765 -10.14 -13.75 -18.41
CA VAL A 765 -11.38 -13.39 -19.15
C VAL A 765 -12.44 -14.52 -19.14
N PRO A 766 -12.09 -15.81 -19.27
CA PRO A 766 -13.05 -16.91 -19.10
C PRO A 766 -13.65 -17.02 -17.69
N GLU A 767 -12.86 -16.75 -16.64
CA GLU A 767 -13.34 -16.74 -15.26
C GLU A 767 -14.24 -15.53 -14.99
N LEU A 768 -13.84 -14.33 -15.44
CA LEU A 768 -14.68 -13.13 -15.41
C LEU A 768 -16.03 -13.36 -16.10
N LYS A 769 -16.02 -14.01 -17.28
CA LYS A 769 -17.27 -14.40 -17.95
C LYS A 769 -18.09 -15.37 -17.10
N LYS A 770 -17.48 -16.40 -16.48
CA LYS A 770 -18.18 -17.33 -15.59
C LYS A 770 -18.78 -16.62 -14.37
N ILE A 771 -18.08 -15.63 -13.79
CA ILE A 771 -18.56 -14.81 -12.66
C ILE A 771 -19.74 -13.93 -13.09
N GLU A 772 -19.64 -13.26 -14.24
CA GLU A 772 -20.71 -12.44 -14.82
C GLU A 772 -21.94 -13.29 -15.19
N ASP A 773 -21.74 -14.43 -15.85
CA ASP A 773 -22.80 -15.39 -16.22
C ASP A 773 -23.53 -15.91 -14.96
N LEU A 774 -22.79 -16.34 -13.92
CA LEU A 774 -23.38 -16.83 -12.67
C LEU A 774 -24.12 -15.74 -11.90
N SER A 775 -23.55 -14.53 -11.82
CA SER A 775 -24.20 -13.40 -11.14
C SER A 775 -25.52 -13.03 -11.82
N ASN A 776 -25.54 -12.97 -13.15
CA ASN A 776 -26.76 -12.72 -13.91
C ASN A 776 -27.74 -13.90 -13.85
N ALA A 777 -27.27 -15.14 -13.73
CA ALA A 777 -28.13 -16.30 -13.49
C ALA A 777 -28.78 -16.27 -12.10
N TYR A 778 -28.10 -15.76 -11.06
CA TYR A 778 -28.69 -15.52 -9.73
C TYR A 778 -29.73 -14.40 -9.81
N ILE A 779 -29.40 -13.26 -10.44
CA ILE A 779 -30.32 -12.13 -10.63
C ILE A 779 -31.61 -12.59 -11.34
N ARG A 780 -31.50 -13.38 -12.40
CA ARG A 780 -32.63 -13.89 -13.22
C ARG A 780 -33.49 -14.96 -12.54
N GLN A 781 -33.06 -15.54 -11.42
CA GLN A 781 -33.94 -16.36 -10.58
C GLN A 781 -34.99 -15.52 -9.83
N ASN A 782 -34.81 -14.20 -9.76
CA ASN A 782 -35.66 -13.26 -9.05
C ASN A 782 -35.92 -13.67 -7.58
N CYS A 783 -34.88 -14.19 -6.92
CA CYS A 783 -34.91 -14.60 -5.52
C CYS A 783 -35.34 -13.42 -4.63
N LYS A 784 -36.20 -13.70 -3.64
CA LYS A 784 -36.55 -12.73 -2.59
C LYS A 784 -35.38 -12.59 -1.60
N THR A 785 -35.12 -11.37 -1.16
CA THR A 785 -34.18 -11.08 -0.08
C THR A 785 -34.89 -11.18 1.28
N PHE A 786 -34.23 -11.82 2.24
CA PHE A 786 -34.71 -12.01 3.60
C PHE A 786 -33.68 -11.47 4.59
N THR A 787 -34.15 -10.84 5.66
CA THR A 787 -33.28 -10.24 6.68
C THR A 787 -33.85 -10.48 8.07
N LYS A 788 -32.99 -10.84 9.04
CA LYS A 788 -33.39 -11.05 10.43
C LYS A 788 -32.23 -10.76 11.37
N ASP A 789 -32.52 -10.20 12.54
CA ASP A 789 -31.55 -10.08 13.63
C ASP A 789 -31.49 -11.38 14.42
N VAL A 790 -30.29 -11.92 14.57
CA VAL A 790 -30.00 -13.25 15.12
C VAL A 790 -28.94 -13.12 16.20
N ASP A 791 -28.94 -14.00 17.20
CA ASP A 791 -27.79 -14.13 18.10
C ASP A 791 -26.49 -14.38 17.30
N LEU A 792 -25.44 -13.63 17.62
CA LEU A 792 -24.18 -13.63 16.86
C LEU A 792 -23.50 -15.01 16.82
N ASP A 793 -23.58 -15.81 17.88
CA ASP A 793 -22.92 -17.12 17.95
C ASP A 793 -23.77 -18.25 17.35
N LEU A 794 -25.09 -18.08 17.28
CA LEU A 794 -25.95 -18.89 16.42
C LEU A 794 -25.76 -18.54 14.93
N ALA A 795 -25.68 -17.25 14.59
CA ALA A 795 -25.53 -16.78 13.21
C ALA A 795 -24.20 -17.26 12.58
N LYS A 796 -23.10 -17.26 13.33
CA LYS A 796 -21.79 -17.82 12.92
C LYS A 796 -21.81 -19.31 12.56
N GLN A 797 -22.83 -20.07 13.00
CA GLN A 797 -22.92 -21.50 12.73
C GLN A 797 -23.59 -21.83 11.39
N ILE A 798 -24.14 -20.83 10.68
CA ILE A 798 -24.77 -21.02 9.37
C ILE A 798 -23.69 -21.37 8.33
N GLU A 799 -23.79 -22.56 7.76
CA GLU A 799 -22.82 -23.13 6.82
C GLU A 799 -22.64 -22.26 5.58
N GLY A 800 -21.40 -21.80 5.37
CA GLY A 800 -21.04 -20.89 4.28
C GLY A 800 -21.50 -19.43 4.43
N VAL A 801 -21.97 -19.00 5.61
CA VAL A 801 -22.24 -17.58 5.92
C VAL A 801 -20.98 -16.72 5.74
N ARG A 802 -21.14 -15.46 5.35
CA ARG A 802 -20.03 -14.53 5.11
C ARG A 802 -20.02 -13.39 6.12
N ALA A 803 -18.82 -13.11 6.64
CA ALA A 803 -18.50 -11.96 7.47
C ALA A 803 -17.13 -11.41 7.03
N VAL A 804 -16.85 -10.14 7.31
CA VAL A 804 -15.56 -9.52 6.98
C VAL A 804 -14.56 -9.83 8.12
N PHE A 805 -13.42 -10.40 7.76
CA PHE A 805 -12.39 -10.78 8.75
C PHE A 805 -11.78 -9.52 9.40
N GLY A 806 -11.97 -9.38 10.71
CA GLY A 806 -11.49 -8.24 11.51
C GLY A 806 -12.53 -7.15 11.81
N GLU A 807 -13.79 -7.32 11.39
CA GLU A 807 -14.91 -6.46 11.82
C GLU A 807 -15.59 -7.00 13.09
N THR A 808 -15.91 -6.10 14.03
CA THR A 808 -16.74 -6.43 15.20
C THR A 808 -18.21 -6.27 14.84
N TYR A 809 -18.97 -7.36 14.92
CA TYR A 809 -20.43 -7.34 14.72
C TYR A 809 -21.17 -7.20 16.06
N PRO A 810 -22.28 -6.45 16.11
CA PRO A 810 -23.12 -6.39 17.31
C PRO A 810 -23.79 -7.75 17.57
N ASN A 811 -24.22 -7.98 18.82
CA ASN A 811 -25.17 -9.04 19.16
C ASN A 811 -26.49 -8.39 19.63
N PRO A 812 -27.65 -8.65 19.00
CA PRO A 812 -27.85 -9.47 17.80
C PRO A 812 -27.21 -8.87 16.53
N VAL A 813 -26.88 -9.75 15.58
CA VAL A 813 -26.34 -9.40 14.26
C VAL A 813 -27.42 -9.52 13.19
N ARG A 814 -27.47 -8.56 12.26
CA ARG A 814 -28.39 -8.59 11.12
C ARG A 814 -27.84 -9.52 10.03
N VAL A 815 -28.51 -10.66 9.88
CA VAL A 815 -28.23 -11.64 8.82
C VAL A 815 -29.08 -11.31 7.60
N VAL A 816 -28.45 -11.28 6.42
CA VAL A 816 -29.10 -11.11 5.11
C VAL A 816 -28.94 -12.41 4.33
N SER A 817 -30.03 -12.90 3.72
CA SER A 817 -30.08 -14.13 2.92
C SER A 817 -30.84 -13.90 1.62
N ILE A 818 -30.27 -14.34 0.48
CA ILE A 818 -30.87 -14.15 -0.84
C ILE A 818 -31.44 -15.49 -1.36
N GLY A 819 -32.75 -15.67 -1.20
CA GLY A 819 -33.52 -16.80 -1.72
C GLY A 819 -34.08 -17.77 -0.68
N ILE A 820 -33.47 -17.86 0.51
CA ILE A 820 -33.91 -18.73 1.61
C ILE A 820 -34.26 -17.89 2.85
N GLU A 821 -35.34 -18.22 3.55
CA GLU A 821 -35.72 -17.54 4.80
C GLU A 821 -34.71 -17.81 5.91
N VAL A 822 -34.32 -16.77 6.66
CA VAL A 822 -33.28 -16.89 7.69
C VAL A 822 -33.66 -17.92 8.76
N ASP A 823 -34.94 -18.04 9.11
CA ASP A 823 -35.39 -19.08 10.06
C ASP A 823 -35.17 -20.51 9.54
N MET A 824 -35.31 -20.77 8.24
CA MET A 824 -34.97 -22.08 7.66
C MET A 824 -33.47 -22.38 7.75
N LEU A 825 -32.62 -21.35 7.69
CA LEU A 825 -31.19 -21.51 7.94
C LEU A 825 -30.93 -21.90 9.40
N LEU A 826 -31.65 -21.28 10.34
CA LEU A 826 -31.49 -21.48 11.79
C LEU A 826 -32.06 -22.81 12.31
N GLU A 827 -33.04 -23.42 11.61
CA GLU A 827 -33.55 -24.77 11.93
C GLU A 827 -32.46 -25.86 11.82
N ASN A 828 -31.54 -25.71 10.86
CA ASN A 828 -30.38 -26.58 10.70
C ASN A 828 -29.20 -25.78 10.11
N PRO A 829 -28.45 -25.04 10.94
CA PRO A 829 -27.43 -24.12 10.45
C PRO A 829 -26.27 -24.84 9.76
N LYS A 830 -26.00 -26.11 10.10
CA LYS A 830 -24.88 -26.91 9.57
C LYS A 830 -25.23 -27.73 8.32
N ASN A 831 -26.23 -27.28 7.55
CA ASN A 831 -26.64 -27.91 6.30
C ASN A 831 -25.68 -27.52 5.15
N PRO A 832 -24.97 -28.47 4.50
CA PRO A 832 -24.03 -28.18 3.42
C PRO A 832 -24.66 -27.53 2.17
N GLU A 833 -25.98 -27.55 2.02
CA GLU A 833 -26.66 -26.83 0.94
C GLU A 833 -26.70 -25.30 1.16
N TRP A 834 -26.59 -24.80 2.39
CA TRP A 834 -26.54 -23.35 2.68
C TRP A 834 -25.31 -22.66 2.10
N ARG A 835 -24.20 -23.40 1.94
CA ARG A 835 -23.00 -22.94 1.24
C ARG A 835 -23.27 -22.47 -0.20
N LYS A 836 -24.37 -22.90 -0.83
CA LYS A 836 -24.83 -22.50 -2.18
C LYS A 836 -25.76 -21.28 -2.18
N VAL A 837 -26.05 -20.70 -1.01
CA VAL A 837 -26.86 -19.48 -0.86
C VAL A 837 -25.92 -18.29 -0.64
N SER A 838 -26.32 -17.09 -1.08
CA SER A 838 -25.69 -15.85 -0.61
C SER A 838 -26.30 -15.47 0.75
N VAL A 839 -25.54 -15.70 1.82
CA VAL A 839 -25.92 -15.38 3.22
C VAL A 839 -24.77 -14.64 3.88
N GLU A 840 -24.97 -13.40 4.31
CA GLU A 840 -23.91 -12.51 4.81
C GLU A 840 -24.39 -11.68 6.02
N PHE A 841 -23.48 -11.31 6.93
CA PHE A 841 -23.78 -10.32 7.97
C PHE A 841 -23.73 -8.93 7.36
N CYS A 842 -24.85 -8.19 7.38
CA CYS A 842 -24.92 -6.90 6.71
C CYS A 842 -26.00 -5.97 7.32
N GLY A 843 -25.59 -4.75 7.69
CA GLY A 843 -26.49 -3.65 8.06
C GLY A 843 -27.02 -2.84 6.87
N GLY A 844 -26.73 -3.27 5.64
CA GLY A 844 -27.03 -2.54 4.41
C GLY A 844 -28.49 -2.56 3.97
N THR A 845 -28.78 -1.80 2.90
CA THR A 845 -30.10 -1.79 2.27
C THR A 845 -30.06 -2.45 0.89
N HIS A 846 -31.01 -3.35 0.65
CA HIS A 846 -31.02 -4.29 -0.47
C HIS A 846 -32.31 -4.13 -1.29
N VAL A 847 -32.40 -4.86 -2.41
CA VAL A 847 -33.67 -5.00 -3.15
C VAL A 847 -34.52 -6.13 -2.58
N ASP A 848 -35.85 -5.95 -2.57
CA ASP A 848 -36.81 -6.97 -2.11
C ASP A 848 -36.69 -8.28 -2.90
N GLN A 849 -36.38 -8.18 -4.20
CA GLN A 849 -36.16 -9.29 -5.12
C GLN A 849 -35.03 -8.97 -6.10
N THR A 850 -34.16 -9.95 -6.38
CA THR A 850 -32.94 -9.72 -7.18
C THR A 850 -33.18 -9.23 -8.60
N GLY A 851 -34.30 -9.62 -9.24
CA GLY A 851 -34.62 -9.26 -10.62
C GLY A 851 -34.85 -7.75 -10.83
N ILE A 852 -35.06 -6.98 -9.76
CA ILE A 852 -35.12 -5.50 -9.78
C ILE A 852 -33.81 -4.90 -10.33
N MET A 853 -32.68 -5.60 -10.16
CA MET A 853 -31.37 -5.19 -10.66
C MET A 853 -31.22 -5.31 -12.19
N LYS A 854 -32.11 -6.04 -12.87
CA LYS A 854 -32.07 -6.40 -14.31
C LYS A 854 -30.87 -7.27 -14.70
N ASP A 855 -29.71 -6.66 -14.84
CA ASP A 855 -28.43 -7.29 -15.23
C ASP A 855 -27.27 -6.61 -14.48
N MET A 856 -26.16 -7.31 -14.31
CA MET A 856 -24.90 -6.80 -13.75
C MET A 856 -23.75 -7.03 -14.75
N ILE A 857 -22.93 -6.01 -15.00
CA ILE A 857 -21.83 -6.06 -15.97
C ILE A 857 -20.52 -5.63 -15.33
N ILE A 858 -19.48 -6.48 -15.43
CA ILE A 858 -18.13 -6.25 -14.93
C ILE A 858 -17.37 -5.38 -15.93
N VAL A 859 -17.14 -4.10 -15.59
CA VAL A 859 -16.46 -3.14 -16.47
C VAL A 859 -14.95 -3.07 -16.24
N GLU A 860 -14.46 -3.42 -15.05
CA GLU A 860 -13.04 -3.43 -14.71
C GLU A 860 -12.68 -4.68 -13.87
N GLU A 861 -11.53 -5.29 -14.17
CA GLU A 861 -10.76 -6.11 -13.24
C GLU A 861 -9.36 -5.49 -13.11
N SER A 862 -8.86 -5.35 -11.89
CA SER A 862 -7.53 -4.77 -11.63
C SER A 862 -6.89 -5.30 -10.34
N GLY A 863 -5.58 -5.11 -10.20
CA GLY A 863 -4.84 -5.43 -8.98
C GLY A 863 -4.52 -4.16 -8.19
N ILE A 864 -4.99 -4.08 -6.93
CA ILE A 864 -4.72 -2.92 -6.06
C ILE A 864 -3.36 -3.11 -5.38
N ALA A 865 -3.15 -4.31 -4.84
CA ALA A 865 -1.98 -4.71 -4.08
C ALA A 865 -1.72 -6.20 -4.35
N LYS A 866 -0.58 -6.69 -3.86
CA LYS A 866 -0.27 -8.13 -3.91
C LYS A 866 -1.33 -8.90 -3.13
N GLY A 867 -1.87 -9.95 -3.74
CA GLY A 867 -2.95 -10.75 -3.15
C GLY A 867 -4.32 -10.07 -3.08
N ILE A 868 -4.50 -8.84 -3.60
CA ILE A 868 -5.78 -8.12 -3.57
C ILE A 868 -6.19 -7.64 -4.96
N ARG A 869 -7.30 -8.17 -5.46
CA ARG A 869 -7.94 -7.80 -6.72
C ARG A 869 -9.14 -6.89 -6.49
N ARG A 870 -9.53 -6.19 -7.54
CA ARG A 870 -10.70 -5.32 -7.63
C ARG A 870 -11.54 -5.75 -8.81
N ILE A 871 -12.86 -5.77 -8.62
CA ILE A 871 -13.85 -5.73 -9.69
C ILE A 871 -14.66 -4.43 -9.55
N VAL A 872 -14.89 -3.74 -10.66
CA VAL A 872 -15.93 -2.70 -10.78
C VAL A 872 -17.04 -3.25 -11.66
N ALA A 873 -18.28 -3.16 -11.19
CA ALA A 873 -19.45 -3.57 -11.95
C ALA A 873 -20.57 -2.53 -11.88
N TYR A 874 -21.36 -2.45 -12.95
CA TYR A 874 -22.57 -1.63 -13.03
C TYR A 874 -23.80 -2.54 -12.99
N THR A 875 -24.91 -2.06 -12.45
CA THR A 875 -26.22 -2.74 -12.48
C THR A 875 -27.28 -1.92 -13.24
N GLY A 876 -28.42 -2.53 -13.57
CA GLY A 876 -29.60 -1.84 -14.06
C GLY A 876 -29.34 -0.98 -15.31
N ASP A 877 -29.76 0.29 -15.26
CA ASP A 877 -29.71 1.17 -16.44
C ASP A 877 -28.28 1.57 -16.84
N ALA A 878 -27.34 1.59 -15.89
CA ALA A 878 -25.92 1.79 -16.16
C ALA A 878 -25.30 0.56 -16.86
N ALA A 879 -25.68 -0.66 -16.45
CA ALA A 879 -25.33 -1.90 -17.16
C ALA A 879 -25.87 -1.90 -18.60
N HIS A 880 -27.14 -1.51 -18.78
CA HIS A 880 -27.76 -1.40 -20.10
C HIS A 880 -27.14 -0.29 -20.96
N GLN A 881 -26.64 0.79 -20.36
CA GLN A 881 -25.90 1.83 -21.08
C GLN A 881 -24.57 1.31 -21.64
N VAL A 882 -23.77 0.60 -20.84
CA VAL A 882 -22.50 0.04 -21.34
C VAL A 882 -22.69 -1.08 -22.35
N GLN A 883 -23.75 -1.87 -22.24
CA GLN A 883 -24.14 -2.84 -23.28
C GLN A 883 -24.47 -2.16 -24.62
N ARG A 884 -25.21 -1.04 -24.60
CA ARG A 884 -25.49 -0.24 -25.82
C ARG A 884 -24.19 0.32 -26.43
N LEU A 885 -23.31 0.89 -25.61
CA LEU A 885 -22.01 1.41 -26.07
C LEU A 885 -21.14 0.31 -26.71
N ALA A 886 -21.12 -0.90 -26.14
CA ALA A 886 -20.43 -2.05 -26.73
C ALA A 886 -21.04 -2.47 -28.08
N ALA A 887 -22.37 -2.50 -28.19
CA ALA A 887 -23.06 -2.85 -29.43
C ALA A 887 -22.81 -1.82 -30.55
N ASP A 888 -22.82 -0.52 -30.24
CA ASP A 888 -22.53 0.53 -31.20
C ASP A 888 -21.04 0.56 -31.60
N PHE A 889 -20.13 0.26 -30.67
CA PHE A 889 -18.71 0.11 -31.02
C PHE A 889 -18.44 -1.15 -31.87
N SER A 890 -19.21 -2.24 -31.68
CA SER A 890 -19.14 -3.40 -32.57
C SER A 890 -19.49 -3.02 -34.01
N LYS A 891 -20.57 -2.27 -34.24
CA LYS A 891 -20.96 -1.79 -35.58
C LYS A 891 -19.83 -0.99 -36.24
N ARG A 892 -19.17 -0.12 -35.47
CA ARG A 892 -18.01 0.64 -35.95
C ARG A 892 -16.80 -0.24 -36.30
N ILE A 893 -16.62 -1.38 -35.61
CA ILE A 893 -15.63 -2.39 -36.02
C ILE A 893 -16.07 -3.13 -37.28
N ASP A 894 -17.37 -3.42 -37.45
CA ASP A 894 -17.92 -4.03 -38.68
C ASP A 894 -17.73 -3.10 -39.90
N GLU A 895 -18.00 -1.79 -39.73
CA GLU A 895 -17.73 -0.74 -40.71
C GLU A 895 -16.24 -0.68 -41.07
N LEU A 896 -15.36 -0.62 -40.06
CA LEU A 896 -13.90 -0.64 -40.24
C LEU A 896 -13.42 -1.92 -40.95
N GLU A 897 -14.02 -3.08 -40.64
CA GLU A 897 -13.73 -4.35 -41.30
C GLU A 897 -14.13 -4.29 -42.78
N SER A 898 -15.28 -3.69 -43.10
CA SER A 898 -15.80 -3.56 -44.47
C SER A 898 -15.06 -2.56 -45.38
N LEU A 899 -14.37 -1.54 -44.83
CA LEU A 899 -13.64 -0.54 -45.63
C LEU A 899 -12.61 -1.19 -46.58
N PRO A 900 -12.37 -0.65 -47.79
CA PRO A 900 -11.31 -1.14 -48.68
C PRO A 900 -9.91 -0.90 -48.09
N PHE A 901 -8.92 -1.69 -48.52
CA PHE A 901 -7.53 -1.48 -48.13
C PHE A 901 -6.98 -0.18 -48.75
N GLY A 902 -6.68 0.81 -47.91
CA GLY A 902 -6.19 2.12 -48.34
C GLY A 902 -5.95 3.07 -47.17
N THR A 903 -5.50 4.29 -47.48
CA THR A 903 -5.12 5.32 -46.51
C THR A 903 -6.24 5.70 -45.53
N GLU A 904 -7.49 5.64 -45.96
CA GLU A 904 -8.68 5.87 -45.12
C GLU A 904 -8.79 4.81 -44.00
N LYS A 905 -8.71 3.52 -44.36
CA LYS A 905 -8.73 2.41 -43.38
C LYS A 905 -7.52 2.46 -42.43
N GLU A 906 -6.35 2.85 -42.94
CA GLU A 906 -5.14 3.05 -42.15
C GLU A 906 -5.25 4.21 -41.14
N ALA A 907 -5.97 5.28 -41.50
CA ALA A 907 -6.28 6.37 -40.59
C ALA A 907 -7.34 5.95 -39.55
N ALA A 908 -8.43 5.32 -40.00
CA ALA A 908 -9.53 4.88 -39.15
C ALA A 908 -9.10 3.83 -38.11
N ILE A 909 -8.11 2.97 -38.43
CA ILE A 909 -7.46 2.07 -37.47
C ILE A 909 -6.87 2.84 -36.29
N LYS A 910 -6.15 3.96 -36.52
CA LYS A 910 -5.47 4.70 -35.45
C LYS A 910 -6.47 5.33 -34.47
N THR A 911 -7.51 5.98 -34.99
CA THR A 911 -8.57 6.58 -34.16
C THR A 911 -9.33 5.50 -33.39
N THR A 912 -9.75 4.42 -34.06
CA THR A 912 -10.53 3.34 -33.44
C THR A 912 -9.72 2.56 -32.40
N GLN A 913 -8.38 2.50 -32.51
CA GLN A 913 -7.53 1.95 -31.46
C GLN A 913 -7.57 2.81 -30.18
N VAL A 914 -7.46 4.13 -30.29
CA VAL A 914 -7.51 5.03 -29.12
C VAL A 914 -8.89 4.96 -28.45
N ASP A 915 -9.94 5.05 -29.25
CA ASP A 915 -11.32 5.04 -28.75
C ASP A 915 -11.67 3.71 -28.06
N LEU A 916 -11.22 2.57 -28.61
CA LEU A 916 -11.43 1.24 -28.01
C LEU A 916 -10.72 1.11 -26.65
N GLU A 917 -9.51 1.66 -26.51
CA GLU A 917 -8.79 1.62 -25.24
C GLU A 917 -9.46 2.50 -24.17
N GLN A 918 -9.99 3.67 -24.54
CA GLN A 918 -10.71 4.57 -23.64
C GLN A 918 -12.15 4.13 -23.30
N LEU A 919 -12.75 3.25 -24.12
CA LEU A 919 -14.15 2.82 -23.96
C LEU A 919 -14.40 2.03 -22.66
N VAL A 920 -15.37 2.48 -21.84
CA VAL A 920 -15.82 1.78 -20.63
C VAL A 920 -17.03 0.89 -20.97
N ILE A 921 -16.79 -0.42 -21.06
CA ILE A 921 -17.77 -1.47 -21.35
C ILE A 921 -17.42 -2.76 -20.58
N SER A 922 -18.22 -3.83 -20.71
CA SER A 922 -17.87 -5.16 -20.15
C SER A 922 -16.43 -5.53 -20.49
N SER A 923 -15.63 -5.90 -19.49
CA SER A 923 -14.26 -6.35 -19.68
C SER A 923 -14.16 -7.59 -20.59
N VAL A 924 -15.19 -8.44 -20.59
CA VAL A 924 -15.29 -9.61 -21.49
C VAL A 924 -15.47 -9.14 -22.93
N THR A 925 -16.49 -8.31 -23.21
CA THR A 925 -16.75 -7.80 -24.56
C THR A 925 -15.61 -6.91 -25.06
N LYS A 926 -14.90 -6.19 -24.18
CA LYS A 926 -13.73 -5.38 -24.55
C LYS A 926 -12.58 -6.25 -25.09
N ASP A 927 -12.36 -7.43 -24.53
CA ASP A 927 -11.37 -8.38 -25.04
C ASP A 927 -11.78 -8.99 -26.39
N GLU A 928 -13.07 -9.32 -26.57
CA GLU A 928 -13.62 -9.77 -27.85
C GLU A 928 -13.42 -8.72 -28.95
N LEU A 929 -13.76 -7.44 -28.67
CA LEU A 929 -13.58 -6.33 -29.61
C LEU A 929 -12.10 -6.04 -29.89
N ARG A 930 -11.21 -6.07 -28.88
CA ARG A 930 -9.74 -6.01 -29.08
C ARG A 930 -9.23 -7.15 -29.95
N THR A 931 -9.74 -8.37 -29.75
CA THR A 931 -9.37 -9.55 -30.53
C THR A 931 -9.82 -9.44 -31.99
N ARG A 932 -11.03 -8.91 -32.24
CA ARG A 932 -11.51 -8.57 -33.59
C ARG A 932 -10.67 -7.48 -34.24
N PHE A 933 -10.49 -6.35 -33.58
CA PHE A 933 -9.69 -5.22 -34.05
C PHE A 933 -8.25 -5.64 -34.41
N THR A 934 -7.62 -6.48 -33.57
CA THR A 934 -6.28 -7.02 -33.81
C THR A 934 -6.18 -7.86 -35.08
N LYS A 935 -7.25 -8.58 -35.47
CA LYS A 935 -7.28 -9.32 -36.76
C LYS A 935 -7.32 -8.36 -37.95
N ILE A 936 -8.15 -7.32 -37.88
CA ILE A 936 -8.25 -6.28 -38.93
C ILE A 936 -6.89 -5.56 -39.09
N GLN A 937 -6.26 -5.16 -37.98
CA GLN A 937 -4.95 -4.51 -38.00
C GLN A 937 -3.86 -5.40 -38.61
N LYS A 938 -3.84 -6.72 -38.29
CA LYS A 938 -2.93 -7.68 -38.92
C LYS A 938 -3.19 -7.81 -40.42
N ALA A 939 -4.45 -7.90 -40.86
CA ALA A 939 -4.80 -8.00 -42.27
C ALA A 939 -4.32 -6.78 -43.09
N VAL A 940 -4.47 -5.56 -42.56
CA VAL A 940 -3.94 -4.34 -43.22
C VAL A 940 -2.40 -4.38 -43.32
N VAL A 941 -1.70 -4.78 -42.24
CA VAL A 941 -0.23 -4.91 -42.25
C VAL A 941 0.25 -6.01 -43.21
N GLU A 942 -0.52 -7.08 -43.41
CA GLU A 942 -0.23 -8.10 -44.41
C GLU A 942 -0.47 -7.60 -45.84
N GLU A 943 -1.56 -6.86 -46.09
CA GLU A 943 -1.82 -6.29 -47.42
C GLU A 943 -0.78 -5.23 -47.81
N GLN A 944 -0.35 -4.38 -46.86
CA GLN A 944 0.80 -3.48 -47.04
C GLN A 944 2.07 -4.26 -47.45
N LYS A 945 2.36 -5.41 -46.82
CA LYS A 945 3.50 -6.26 -47.18
C LYS A 945 3.32 -6.90 -48.56
N LYS A 946 2.10 -7.29 -48.95
CA LYS A 946 1.80 -7.79 -50.32
C LYS A 946 2.03 -6.70 -51.36
N LYS A 947 1.47 -5.49 -51.18
CA LYS A 947 1.68 -4.34 -52.07
C LYS A 947 3.17 -4.02 -52.22
N GLN A 948 3.90 -3.89 -51.10
CA GLN A 948 5.35 -3.66 -51.11
C GLN A 948 6.10 -4.74 -51.90
N LYS A 949 5.79 -6.03 -51.69
CA LYS A 949 6.46 -7.14 -52.39
C LYS A 949 6.12 -7.19 -53.89
N ALA A 950 4.88 -6.87 -54.26
CA ALA A 950 4.45 -6.78 -55.65
C ALA A 950 5.18 -5.62 -56.37
N GLU A 951 5.30 -4.47 -55.73
CA GLU A 951 6.08 -3.32 -56.22
C GLU A 951 7.57 -3.63 -56.32
N SER A 952 8.19 -4.21 -55.29
CA SER A 952 9.60 -4.64 -55.34
C SER A 952 9.86 -5.62 -56.49
N LYS A 953 8.96 -6.59 -56.72
CA LYS A 953 9.07 -7.49 -57.88
C LYS A 953 8.94 -6.71 -59.20
N LYS A 954 7.90 -5.89 -59.36
CA LYS A 954 7.65 -5.11 -60.58
C LYS A 954 8.82 -4.17 -60.92
N ALA A 955 9.44 -3.57 -59.89
CA ALA A 955 10.65 -2.76 -59.98
C ALA A 955 11.85 -3.58 -60.50
N LEU A 956 12.12 -4.74 -59.90
CA LEU A 956 13.18 -5.65 -60.32
C LEU A 956 12.98 -6.15 -61.76
N ASP A 957 11.76 -6.60 -62.09
CA ASP A 957 11.42 -7.12 -63.42
C ASP A 957 11.59 -6.03 -64.50
N THR A 958 11.15 -4.78 -64.23
CA THR A 958 11.31 -3.65 -65.16
C THR A 958 12.78 -3.41 -65.55
N VAL A 959 13.69 -3.44 -64.58
CA VAL A 959 15.13 -3.23 -64.83
C VAL A 959 15.75 -4.48 -65.47
N ALA A 960 15.35 -5.68 -65.04
CA ALA A 960 15.85 -6.94 -65.60
C ALA A 960 15.40 -7.16 -67.06
N GLU A 961 14.21 -6.69 -67.46
CA GLU A 961 13.74 -6.72 -68.85
C GLU A 961 14.53 -5.77 -69.75
N HIS A 962 14.89 -4.58 -69.28
CA HIS A 962 15.73 -3.64 -70.04
C HIS A 962 17.05 -4.28 -70.46
N PHE A 963 17.74 -4.97 -69.54
CA PHE A 963 18.99 -5.67 -69.82
C PHE A 963 18.84 -7.00 -70.61
N LYS A 964 17.61 -7.46 -70.87
CA LYS A 964 17.33 -8.64 -71.71
C LYS A 964 17.04 -8.30 -73.18
N LYS A 965 16.75 -7.04 -73.51
CA LYS A 965 16.50 -6.63 -74.91
C LYS A 965 17.79 -6.78 -75.73
N PRO A 966 17.78 -7.46 -76.91
CA PRO A 966 19.01 -7.71 -77.67
C PRO A 966 19.79 -6.42 -77.99
N GLU A 967 19.06 -5.40 -78.44
CA GLU A 967 19.52 -4.03 -78.72
C GLU A 967 20.08 -3.26 -77.51
N LYS A 968 19.97 -3.79 -76.28
CA LYS A 968 20.54 -3.22 -75.05
C LYS A 968 21.31 -4.23 -74.19
N ALA A 969 21.59 -5.44 -74.70
CA ALA A 969 22.28 -6.49 -73.95
C ALA A 969 23.73 -6.11 -73.59
N GLU A 970 24.38 -5.27 -74.41
CA GLU A 970 25.71 -4.72 -74.13
C GLU A 970 25.68 -3.50 -73.18
N SER A 971 24.49 -2.94 -72.87
CA SER A 971 24.40 -1.83 -71.92
C SER A 971 24.72 -2.31 -70.51
N LYS A 972 25.73 -1.69 -69.89
CA LYS A 972 26.03 -1.88 -68.46
C LYS A 972 25.29 -0.89 -67.57
N VAL A 973 24.31 -0.14 -68.08
CA VAL A 973 23.60 0.91 -67.33
C VAL A 973 22.08 0.90 -67.57
N PHE A 974 21.31 1.05 -66.50
CA PHE A 974 19.89 1.44 -66.51
C PHE A 974 19.72 2.79 -65.84
N ILE A 975 18.94 3.68 -66.46
CA ILE A 975 18.43 4.92 -65.87
C ILE A 975 16.94 4.97 -66.21
N GLY A 976 16.08 5.34 -65.24
CA GLY A 976 14.66 5.56 -65.54
C GLY A 976 13.70 5.47 -64.36
N GLN A 977 12.49 5.96 -64.58
CA GLN A 977 11.36 5.81 -63.66
C GLN A 977 10.83 4.36 -63.71
N LEU A 978 10.58 3.81 -62.52
CA LEU A 978 9.95 2.51 -62.33
C LEU A 978 8.43 2.68 -62.20
N PRO A 979 7.62 1.73 -62.68
CA PRO A 979 6.16 1.81 -62.62
C PRO A 979 5.62 1.40 -61.23
N ILE A 980 6.10 2.06 -60.17
CA ILE A 980 5.77 1.84 -58.75
C ILE A 980 5.45 3.16 -58.04
N SER A 981 4.83 3.05 -56.86
CA SER A 981 4.67 4.16 -55.91
C SER A 981 6.01 4.69 -55.39
N ALA A 982 5.96 5.70 -54.52
CA ALA A 982 7.10 6.28 -53.78
C ALA A 982 7.73 5.30 -52.74
N ASN A 983 7.85 4.02 -53.10
CA ASN A 983 8.28 2.91 -52.26
C ASN A 983 9.82 2.82 -52.20
N ALA A 984 10.39 3.44 -51.17
CA ALA A 984 11.83 3.40 -50.90
C ALA A 984 12.40 1.97 -50.78
N LYS A 985 11.60 1.01 -50.31
CA LYS A 985 12.06 -0.38 -50.12
C LYS A 985 12.22 -1.10 -51.47
N ALA A 986 11.29 -0.92 -52.40
CA ALA A 986 11.39 -1.46 -53.76
C ALA A 986 12.64 -0.95 -54.49
N VAL A 987 12.92 0.35 -54.39
CA VAL A 987 14.17 0.98 -54.89
C VAL A 987 15.42 0.37 -54.24
N SER A 988 15.39 0.13 -52.92
CA SER A 988 16.49 -0.53 -52.20
C SER A 988 16.68 -2.00 -52.62
N GLU A 989 15.61 -2.75 -52.87
CA GLU A 989 15.69 -4.13 -53.35
C GLU A 989 16.30 -4.22 -54.77
N VAL A 990 15.99 -3.28 -55.66
CA VAL A 990 16.66 -3.14 -56.97
C VAL A 990 18.16 -2.91 -56.83
N MET A 991 18.59 -1.91 -56.05
CA MET A 991 20.01 -1.64 -55.84
C MET A 991 20.74 -2.85 -55.25
N ASN A 992 20.15 -3.52 -54.26
CA ASN A 992 20.76 -4.68 -53.61
C ASN A 992 20.83 -5.91 -54.51
N PHE A 993 19.91 -6.07 -55.47
CA PHE A 993 20.00 -7.14 -56.48
C PHE A 993 21.25 -6.95 -57.36
N TYR A 994 21.43 -5.80 -58.00
CA TYR A 994 22.58 -5.58 -58.88
C TYR A 994 23.90 -5.60 -58.09
N LYS A 995 23.94 -4.99 -56.90
CA LYS A 995 25.07 -5.01 -55.95
C LYS A 995 25.51 -6.43 -55.51
N SER A 996 24.63 -7.43 -55.61
CA SER A 996 24.92 -8.81 -55.19
C SER A 996 25.01 -9.83 -56.34
N LYS A 997 24.23 -9.66 -57.42
CA LYS A 997 24.07 -10.64 -58.51
C LYS A 997 24.73 -10.25 -59.83
N ASP A 998 24.81 -8.96 -60.15
CA ASP A 998 25.28 -8.47 -61.46
C ASP A 998 26.07 -7.17 -61.26
N LYS A 999 27.25 -7.34 -60.64
CA LYS A 999 28.04 -6.27 -60.03
C LYS A 999 28.69 -5.31 -61.03
N GLU A 1000 28.71 -5.65 -62.32
CA GLU A 1000 29.23 -4.75 -63.35
C GLU A 1000 28.21 -3.67 -63.72
N LYS A 1001 26.91 -3.98 -63.61
CA LYS A 1001 25.84 -3.08 -64.04
C LYS A 1001 25.55 -1.99 -63.02
N SER A 1002 25.37 -0.78 -63.53
CA SER A 1002 24.94 0.37 -62.75
C SER A 1002 23.44 0.61 -62.97
N VAL A 1003 22.72 0.99 -61.93
CA VAL A 1003 21.28 1.26 -62.01
C VAL A 1003 20.96 2.54 -61.24
N TYR A 1004 20.31 3.51 -61.89
CA TYR A 1004 19.69 4.67 -61.26
C TYR A 1004 18.18 4.58 -61.48
N VAL A 1005 17.42 4.44 -60.41
CA VAL A 1005 15.97 4.22 -60.46
C VAL A 1005 15.20 5.27 -59.65
N PHE A 1006 14.00 5.60 -60.13
CA PHE A 1006 13.06 6.53 -59.49
C PHE A 1006 11.70 5.85 -59.32
N GLY A 1007 10.94 6.22 -58.29
CA GLY A 1007 9.58 5.72 -58.03
C GLY A 1007 8.69 6.78 -57.39
N GLY A 1008 7.38 6.67 -57.59
CA GLY A 1008 6.40 7.70 -57.24
C GLY A 1008 5.69 8.29 -58.46
N SER A 1009 4.62 9.02 -58.19
CA SER A 1009 3.76 9.65 -59.21
C SER A 1009 3.25 11.03 -58.77
N LYS A 1010 2.59 11.75 -59.68
CA LYS A 1010 1.99 13.06 -59.40
C LYS A 1010 0.82 12.98 -58.42
N GLU A 1011 0.09 11.86 -58.36
CA GLU A 1011 -0.99 11.64 -57.39
C GLU A 1011 -0.46 11.43 -55.96
N GLU A 1012 0.75 10.88 -55.80
CA GLU A 1012 1.32 10.54 -54.48
C GLU A 1012 2.09 11.70 -53.82
N GLY A 1013 2.38 12.78 -54.55
CA GLY A 1013 3.04 13.98 -54.03
C GLY A 1013 4.49 13.78 -53.58
N ALA A 1014 5.11 12.64 -53.90
CA ALA A 1014 6.45 12.27 -53.43
C ALA A 1014 7.24 11.47 -54.48
N VAL A 1015 8.57 11.58 -54.42
CA VAL A 1015 9.52 10.81 -55.23
C VAL A 1015 10.50 10.10 -54.31
N VAL A 1016 10.76 8.82 -54.56
CA VAL A 1016 11.97 8.13 -54.07
C VAL A 1016 12.92 7.88 -55.22
N HIS A 1017 14.22 7.89 -54.96
CA HIS A 1017 15.21 7.51 -55.95
C HIS A 1017 16.39 6.79 -55.30
N GLY A 1018 17.08 5.96 -56.07
CA GLY A 1018 18.25 5.22 -55.62
C GLY A 1018 19.18 4.87 -56.77
N VAL A 1019 20.48 4.94 -56.49
CA VAL A 1019 21.54 4.64 -57.44
C VAL A 1019 22.53 3.65 -56.85
N TYR A 1020 22.83 2.61 -57.65
CA TYR A 1020 23.95 1.70 -57.45
C TYR A 1020 24.93 1.85 -58.62
N VAL A 1021 26.20 2.07 -58.30
CA VAL A 1021 27.28 2.12 -59.30
C VAL A 1021 28.00 0.77 -59.35
N GLY A 1022 27.87 0.09 -60.49
CA GLY A 1022 28.57 -1.16 -60.80
C GLY A 1022 30.05 -0.94 -61.08
N THR A 1023 30.83 -2.01 -60.97
CA THR A 1023 32.30 -1.97 -61.11
C THR A 1023 32.76 -1.38 -62.44
N ALA A 1024 31.98 -1.52 -63.51
CA ALA A 1024 32.31 -1.00 -64.83
C ALA A 1024 32.25 0.53 -64.95
N LEU A 1025 31.48 1.22 -64.10
CA LEU A 1025 31.50 2.70 -63.99
C LEU A 1025 32.40 3.16 -62.84
N ALA A 1026 32.46 2.41 -61.74
CA ALA A 1026 33.35 2.73 -60.61
C ALA A 1026 34.84 2.70 -61.01
N SER A 1027 35.25 1.79 -61.90
CA SER A 1027 36.61 1.76 -62.47
C SER A 1027 36.93 2.96 -63.37
N GLN A 1028 35.91 3.69 -63.84
CA GLN A 1028 36.03 4.94 -64.58
C GLN A 1028 35.97 6.17 -63.64
N GLY A 1029 35.96 5.98 -62.31
CA GLY A 1029 35.99 7.07 -61.33
C GLY A 1029 34.62 7.71 -61.02
N ILE A 1030 33.52 7.17 -61.54
CA ILE A 1030 32.16 7.65 -61.25
C ILE A 1030 31.71 7.10 -59.89
N THR A 1031 31.15 7.95 -59.02
CA THR A 1031 30.62 7.55 -57.71
C THR A 1031 29.10 7.72 -57.60
N ALA A 1032 28.47 6.93 -56.73
CA ALA A 1032 27.03 7.03 -56.47
C ALA A 1032 26.68 8.38 -55.82
N GLU A 1033 27.57 8.94 -55.00
CA GLU A 1033 27.46 10.27 -54.41
C GLU A 1033 27.37 11.40 -55.45
N GLN A 1034 28.33 11.47 -56.38
CA GLN A 1034 28.33 12.52 -57.40
C GLN A 1034 27.07 12.46 -58.26
N TRP A 1035 26.70 11.25 -58.69
CA TRP A 1035 25.54 11.02 -59.55
C TRP A 1035 24.22 11.31 -58.83
N ALA A 1036 24.09 10.92 -57.56
CA ALA A 1036 22.88 11.20 -56.77
C ALA A 1036 22.73 12.69 -56.45
N ASN A 1037 23.84 13.38 -56.15
CA ASN A 1037 23.82 14.81 -55.80
C ASN A 1037 23.36 15.67 -56.97
N ALA A 1038 23.81 15.37 -58.21
CA ALA A 1038 23.41 16.10 -59.42
C ALA A 1038 21.89 16.11 -59.67
N VAL A 1039 21.16 15.12 -59.15
CA VAL A 1039 19.74 14.90 -59.43
C VAL A 1039 18.84 15.15 -58.21
N SER A 1040 19.39 15.04 -56.99
CA SER A 1040 18.63 15.19 -55.73
C SER A 1040 17.87 16.53 -55.65
N GLU A 1041 18.50 17.61 -56.11
CA GLU A 1041 17.91 18.96 -56.07
C GLU A 1041 16.76 19.14 -57.08
N VAL A 1042 16.84 18.46 -58.23
CA VAL A 1042 15.81 18.52 -59.31
C VAL A 1042 14.45 18.06 -58.78
N ILE A 1043 14.43 16.97 -58.02
CA ILE A 1043 13.21 16.43 -57.37
C ILE A 1043 12.86 17.13 -56.04
N GLY A 1044 13.56 18.20 -55.67
CA GLY A 1044 13.35 18.92 -54.41
C GLY A 1044 13.73 18.12 -53.16
N GLY A 1045 14.75 17.26 -53.25
CA GLY A 1045 15.11 16.30 -52.21
C GLY A 1045 16.59 16.36 -51.80
N LYS A 1046 17.00 15.37 -51.00
CA LYS A 1046 18.39 15.05 -50.69
C LYS A 1046 18.59 13.53 -50.69
N SER A 1047 19.80 13.08 -50.96
CA SER A 1047 20.20 11.68 -50.88
C SER A 1047 21.25 11.44 -49.81
N GLY A 1048 21.35 10.20 -49.35
CA GLY A 1048 22.32 9.70 -48.39
C GLY A 1048 22.69 8.26 -48.68
N GLY A 1049 23.56 7.66 -47.86
CA GLY A 1049 24.01 6.28 -48.02
C GLY A 1049 25.53 6.14 -47.88
N LYS A 1050 26.08 5.12 -48.56
CA LYS A 1050 27.53 4.85 -48.65
C LYS A 1050 27.82 4.14 -49.96
N GLU A 1051 28.93 4.50 -50.59
CA GLU A 1051 29.42 3.86 -51.81
C GLU A 1051 29.41 2.32 -51.70
N PRO A 1052 29.01 1.58 -52.74
CA PRO A 1052 28.64 2.04 -54.09
C PRO A 1052 27.15 2.44 -54.25
N THR A 1053 26.47 2.86 -53.18
CA THR A 1053 25.00 3.04 -53.16
C THR A 1053 24.53 4.34 -52.48
N ARG A 1054 23.63 5.08 -53.13
CA ARG A 1054 22.92 6.23 -52.53
C ARG A 1054 21.41 6.12 -52.74
N GLN A 1055 20.65 6.64 -51.80
CA GLN A 1055 19.19 6.70 -51.85
C GLN A 1055 18.68 8.03 -51.29
N GLY A 1056 17.60 8.57 -51.86
CA GLY A 1056 16.99 9.81 -51.40
C GLY A 1056 15.48 9.87 -51.64
N GLN A 1057 14.89 10.94 -51.13
CA GLN A 1057 13.47 11.26 -51.30
C GLN A 1057 13.31 12.75 -51.61
N GLY A 1058 12.35 13.08 -52.48
CA GLY A 1058 12.03 14.43 -52.91
C GLY A 1058 10.52 14.68 -52.96
N THR A 1059 10.14 15.95 -53.07
CA THR A 1059 8.75 16.44 -52.97
C THR A 1059 8.18 16.95 -54.30
N LYS A 1060 8.94 16.83 -55.41
CA LYS A 1060 8.54 17.31 -56.75
C LYS A 1060 8.37 16.17 -57.76
N PRO A 1061 7.30 15.36 -57.69
CA PRO A 1061 7.01 14.32 -58.69
C PRO A 1061 6.74 14.89 -60.10
N GLU A 1062 6.42 16.17 -60.22
CA GLU A 1062 6.33 16.86 -61.50
C GLU A 1062 7.65 16.92 -62.28
N ASN A 1063 8.79 16.86 -61.59
CA ASN A 1063 10.14 16.92 -62.17
C ASN A 1063 10.75 15.53 -62.46
N LEU A 1064 10.00 14.43 -62.37
CA LEU A 1064 10.53 13.07 -62.55
C LEU A 1064 11.21 12.84 -63.91
N GLU A 1065 10.61 13.35 -65.00
CA GLU A 1065 11.18 13.27 -66.35
C GLU A 1065 12.48 14.06 -66.47
N GLN A 1066 12.54 15.26 -65.87
CA GLN A 1066 13.75 16.09 -65.81
C GLN A 1066 14.85 15.42 -64.99
N ALA A 1067 14.50 14.74 -63.90
CA ALA A 1067 15.44 14.03 -63.03
C ALA A 1067 16.07 12.81 -63.72
N VAL A 1068 15.30 12.08 -64.54
CA VAL A 1068 15.81 11.02 -65.41
C VAL A 1068 16.76 11.60 -66.46
N ALA A 1069 16.37 12.67 -67.14
CA ALA A 1069 17.19 13.32 -68.17
C ALA A 1069 18.52 13.88 -67.61
N GLU A 1070 18.50 14.50 -66.42
CA GLU A 1070 19.72 15.01 -65.78
C GLU A 1070 20.63 13.86 -65.28
N ALA A 1071 20.05 12.73 -64.86
CA ALA A 1071 20.83 11.52 -64.55
C ALA A 1071 21.52 10.91 -65.78
N GLU A 1072 20.87 10.92 -66.95
CA GLU A 1072 21.44 10.51 -68.24
C GLU A 1072 22.52 11.49 -68.73
N LYS A 1073 22.26 12.80 -68.59
CA LYS A 1073 23.17 13.88 -68.96
C LYS A 1073 24.48 13.83 -68.15
N PHE A 1074 24.39 13.78 -66.81
CA PHE A 1074 25.56 13.67 -65.92
C PHE A 1074 26.47 12.51 -66.34
N LEU A 1075 25.90 11.34 -66.60
CA LEU A 1075 26.64 10.17 -67.03
C LEU A 1075 27.29 10.35 -68.41
N THR A 1076 26.55 10.94 -69.36
CA THR A 1076 27.01 11.20 -70.72
C THR A 1076 28.15 12.22 -70.77
N GLU A 1077 28.07 13.26 -69.94
CA GLU A 1077 29.12 14.28 -69.79
C GLU A 1077 30.36 13.66 -69.14
N LYS A 1078 30.23 12.92 -68.04
CA LYS A 1078 31.37 12.25 -67.40
C LYS A 1078 32.05 11.21 -68.29
N ILE A 1079 31.31 10.40 -69.04
CA ILE A 1079 31.91 9.44 -70.00
C ILE A 1079 32.62 10.14 -71.17
N LYS A 1080 32.28 11.40 -71.49
CA LYS A 1080 33.06 12.22 -72.44
C LYS A 1080 34.32 12.81 -71.81
N ASP A 1081 34.21 13.39 -70.61
CA ASP A 1081 35.34 13.92 -69.84
C ASP A 1081 36.44 12.87 -69.61
N LEU A 1082 36.06 11.59 -69.53
CA LEU A 1082 36.93 10.44 -69.29
C LEU A 1082 37.46 9.76 -70.57
N LYS A 1083 37.18 10.33 -71.75
CA LYS A 1083 37.65 9.85 -73.07
C LYS A 1083 38.54 10.87 -73.81
N ILE A 1084 39.00 11.89 -73.08
CA ILE A 1084 39.92 12.95 -73.51
C ILE A 1084 41.22 12.78 -72.72
#